data_AF-A0A9P7FY27-F1
#
_entry.id   AF-A0A9P7FY27-F1
#
_cell.length_a   1.000
_cell.length_b   1.000
_cell.length_c   1.000
_cell.angle_alpha   90.00
_cell.angle_beta   90.00
_cell.angle_gamma   90.00
#
_symmetry.space_group_name_H-M   'P 1'
#
loop_
_entity.id
_entity.type
_entity.pdbx_description
1 polymer ?
#
loop_
_entity_poly.entity_id
_entity_poly.type
_entity_poly.pdbx_seq_one_letter_code
_entity_poly.pdbx_strand_id
1 'polypeptide(L)'
;MRAHKPLRSLTLRSTFALVLAGALWSAVGGLAALIAINVNRTNRQDRKGSSTGPHTHNISAVNLSIAPIFATNLAQRTTNALLYVGNDADRNAHMPNARSIAQRLALLVRKLAHVCGEDCSIQICPRCAPPEVKARDVDFILGKTLGEIAEDEETLDELLITLPECRHVFTVETLDGLCGMGDYYTQSQTDGTWEDLKSPVTQTQTGERKKPPVCPTCRSAITSPRYGRVYKSADLEILERNVISRMSTQLDSLRTSMDSIVKADIESKLTNKAPGITLESVDVAGSVRKACRTAQKAILGDKGQGPIPPEALDAGNESLFMIAPSVTKAWKDSVKPLMSVYERAIKVTGMRSAHMKAWEAAWSCLVEQEMERALMDPARAPQNLNQYAMQMARMKVGQPQPRGDKRFLVEAFWTAIQVRLVLSDLACAWLTATSNNSDYSPQQKQMWGNFAMFLLKGCQRDALIALDIATKSETRRQMTKTSLLIMRIDLESCRLNHMLYQQSGTLTLADQRSRLADDALKAGDEVDKDIFRICKEHFAVLPDDRWAWMIENFMDAANAIRDEWRKLEKSVRAETFYQPVSLDEKMNIVKALDFGYTGHFYNCPNGHTFVITEVGGFTLVAKCAETDPCSKCGGAMQQGRCPECGAVIGGSDHTLDSSNTRATDFEDLVRQAGARQSPFAWGR
;
A
#
# COMPACT_ATOMS: atom_id res chain seq x y z
N MET A 1 89.46 -34.80 -27.04
CA MET A 1 89.43 -33.60 -27.90
C MET A 1 88.04 -33.47 -28.52
N ARG A 2 87.54 -32.24 -28.58
CA ARG A 2 86.22 -31.77 -29.06
C ARG A 2 85.04 -31.88 -28.08
N ALA A 3 84.64 -30.68 -27.66
CA ALA A 3 83.49 -30.33 -26.86
C ALA A 3 82.19 -30.40 -27.66
N HIS A 4 81.11 -30.84 -27.02
CA HIS A 4 79.73 -30.53 -27.38
C HIS A 4 78.99 -30.01 -26.14
N LYS A 5 78.32 -28.85 -26.31
CA LYS A 5 77.55 -28.07 -25.32
C LYS A 5 76.41 -28.86 -24.66
N PRO A 6 75.85 -28.36 -23.53
CA PRO A 6 74.42 -28.51 -23.29
C PRO A 6 73.68 -27.15 -23.37
N LEU A 7 72.73 -27.06 -24.29
CA LEU A 7 71.62 -26.10 -24.24
C LEU A 7 70.75 -26.43 -23.01
N ARG A 8 70.86 -25.66 -21.92
CA ARG A 8 69.92 -25.77 -20.77
C ARG A 8 69.42 -24.44 -20.20
N SER A 9 69.82 -23.28 -20.73
CA SER A 9 69.41 -21.97 -20.20
C SER A 9 68.30 -21.26 -20.98
N LEU A 10 67.97 -21.70 -22.20
CA LEU A 10 66.92 -21.07 -23.02
C LEU A 10 65.51 -21.61 -22.75
N THR A 11 65.37 -22.83 -22.22
CA THR A 11 64.08 -23.51 -22.07
C THR A 11 63.31 -23.12 -20.81
N LEU A 12 63.98 -22.72 -19.71
CA LEU A 12 63.32 -22.31 -18.47
C LEU A 12 62.71 -20.90 -18.54
N ARG A 13 63.36 -19.97 -19.26
CA ARG A 13 62.85 -18.60 -19.44
C ARG A 13 61.65 -18.57 -20.38
N SER A 14 61.62 -19.43 -21.41
CA SER A 14 60.49 -19.54 -22.33
C SER A 14 59.28 -20.23 -21.69
N THR A 15 59.48 -21.27 -20.87
CA THR A 15 58.37 -21.95 -20.19
C THR A 15 57.75 -21.09 -19.10
N PHE A 16 58.55 -20.33 -18.34
CA PHE A 16 58.00 -19.42 -17.33
C PHE A 16 57.24 -18.23 -17.96
N ALA A 17 57.75 -17.66 -19.06
CA ALA A 17 57.04 -16.63 -19.83
C ALA A 17 55.75 -17.15 -20.47
N LEU A 18 55.72 -18.40 -20.95
CA LEU A 18 54.51 -19.06 -21.48
C LEU A 18 53.48 -19.37 -20.40
N VAL A 19 53.91 -19.75 -19.20
CA VAL A 19 53.01 -20.01 -18.05
C VAL A 19 52.43 -18.69 -17.52
N LEU A 20 53.23 -17.62 -17.45
CA LEU A 20 52.77 -16.30 -17.03
C LEU A 20 51.85 -15.64 -18.08
N ALA A 21 52.21 -15.77 -19.37
CA ALA A 21 51.35 -15.36 -20.47
C ALA A 21 50.06 -16.19 -20.51
N GLY A 22 50.12 -17.51 -20.24
CA GLY A 22 48.94 -18.37 -20.15
C GLY A 22 48.03 -18.05 -18.97
N ALA A 23 48.58 -17.66 -17.82
CA ALA A 23 47.82 -17.22 -16.65
C ALA A 23 47.19 -15.83 -16.85
N LEU A 24 47.92 -14.89 -17.45
CA LEU A 24 47.40 -13.57 -17.83
C LEU A 24 46.36 -13.68 -18.94
N TRP A 25 46.55 -14.54 -19.95
CA TRP A 25 45.59 -14.79 -21.02
C TRP A 25 44.35 -15.52 -20.50
N SER A 26 44.48 -16.42 -19.53
CA SER A 26 43.32 -17.06 -18.88
C SER A 26 42.55 -16.09 -17.97
N ALA A 27 43.25 -15.18 -17.28
CA ALA A 27 42.61 -14.15 -16.46
C ALA A 27 41.91 -13.08 -17.32
N VAL A 28 42.57 -12.58 -18.37
CA VAL A 28 42.00 -11.63 -19.35
C VAL A 28 40.92 -12.30 -20.20
N GLY A 29 41.10 -13.56 -20.58
CA GLY A 29 40.11 -14.37 -21.30
C GLY A 29 38.89 -14.71 -20.44
N GLY A 30 39.07 -14.96 -19.14
CA GLY A 30 37.99 -15.11 -18.17
C GLY A 30 37.22 -13.81 -17.94
N LEU A 31 37.92 -12.68 -17.88
CA LEU A 31 37.34 -11.34 -17.80
C LEU A 31 36.56 -10.99 -19.08
N ALA A 32 37.14 -11.25 -20.25
CA ALA A 32 36.51 -11.04 -21.56
C ALA A 32 35.31 -11.98 -21.77
N ALA A 33 35.36 -13.22 -21.30
CA ALA A 33 34.23 -14.14 -21.34
C ALA A 33 33.09 -13.72 -20.40
N LEU A 34 33.39 -13.26 -19.19
CA LEU A 34 32.40 -12.72 -18.25
C LEU A 34 31.77 -11.42 -18.78
N ILE A 35 32.57 -10.52 -19.37
CA ILE A 35 32.08 -9.29 -20.02
C ILE A 35 31.25 -9.65 -21.26
N ALA A 36 31.70 -10.58 -22.11
CA ALA A 36 30.98 -11.01 -23.31
C ALA A 36 29.66 -11.74 -22.98
N ILE A 37 29.62 -12.56 -21.92
CA ILE A 37 28.38 -13.19 -21.44
C ILE A 37 27.39 -12.14 -20.91
N ASN A 38 27.88 -11.07 -20.29
CA ASN A 38 27.05 -9.97 -19.79
C ASN A 38 26.51 -9.09 -20.95
N VAL A 39 27.36 -8.76 -21.93
CA VAL A 39 27.01 -7.98 -23.14
C VAL A 39 26.08 -8.76 -24.09
N ASN A 40 26.22 -10.08 -24.20
CA ASN A 40 25.27 -10.90 -24.98
C ASN A 40 23.94 -11.10 -24.25
N ARG A 41 23.88 -11.00 -22.91
CA ARG A 41 22.62 -11.06 -22.15
C ARG A 41 21.80 -9.78 -22.28
N THR A 42 22.45 -8.61 -22.27
CA THR A 42 21.80 -7.31 -22.54
C THR A 42 21.34 -7.20 -24.00
N ASN A 43 22.18 -7.56 -24.98
CA ASN A 43 21.78 -7.52 -26.41
C ASN A 43 20.66 -8.51 -26.80
N ARG A 44 20.51 -9.64 -26.09
CA ARG A 44 19.40 -10.59 -26.32
C ARG A 44 18.08 -10.12 -25.70
N GLN A 45 18.11 -9.18 -24.76
CA GLN A 45 16.93 -8.52 -24.18
C GLN A 45 16.42 -7.39 -25.10
N ASP A 46 17.31 -6.65 -25.76
CA ASP A 46 16.92 -5.57 -26.69
C ASP A 46 16.25 -6.07 -27.98
N ARG A 47 16.56 -7.30 -28.44
CA ARG A 47 15.91 -7.89 -29.64
C ARG A 47 14.51 -8.48 -29.41
N LYS A 48 14.00 -8.55 -28.17
CA LYS A 48 12.62 -9.02 -27.88
C LYS A 48 11.65 -7.89 -27.51
N GLY A 49 12.06 -6.63 -27.67
CA GLY A 49 11.26 -5.44 -27.37
C GLY A 49 10.56 -4.80 -28.58
N SER A 50 9.97 -5.57 -29.49
CA SER A 50 9.18 -5.01 -30.60
C SER A 50 7.80 -5.66 -30.74
N SER A 51 6.98 -5.60 -29.68
CA SER A 51 5.51 -5.45 -29.74
C SER A 51 4.92 -5.79 -28.37
N THR A 52 4.43 -4.76 -27.65
CA THR A 52 3.26 -4.76 -26.71
C THR A 52 3.51 -3.87 -25.47
N GLY A 53 2.66 -2.84 -25.32
CA GLY A 53 2.13 -2.17 -24.11
C GLY A 53 2.99 -1.90 -22.85
N PRO A 54 2.81 -0.75 -22.16
CA PRO A 54 3.74 -0.26 -21.14
C PRO A 54 3.45 -0.84 -19.75
N HIS A 55 3.59 -2.14 -19.52
CA HIS A 55 3.43 -2.74 -18.18
C HIS A 55 4.23 -4.02 -17.93
N THR A 56 5.54 -4.06 -18.22
CA THR A 56 6.41 -5.15 -17.72
C THR A 56 7.89 -4.73 -17.64
N HIS A 57 8.34 -4.16 -16.52
CA HIS A 57 9.78 -3.89 -16.30
C HIS A 57 10.34 -4.38 -14.95
N ASN A 58 9.56 -5.06 -14.11
CA ASN A 58 9.91 -5.20 -12.68
C ASN A 58 10.52 -6.54 -12.21
N ILE A 59 10.94 -7.45 -13.08
CA ILE A 59 11.50 -8.76 -12.65
C ILE A 59 13.03 -8.85 -12.84
N SER A 60 13.67 -7.91 -13.53
CA SER A 60 15.11 -7.99 -13.88
C SER A 60 16.10 -7.45 -12.85
N ALA A 61 15.64 -6.82 -11.75
CA ALA A 61 16.50 -6.08 -10.83
C ALA A 61 17.21 -6.91 -9.73
N VAL A 62 16.77 -8.14 -9.45
CA VAL A 62 17.24 -8.92 -8.29
C VAL A 62 18.64 -9.51 -8.48
N ASN A 63 19.05 -9.83 -9.72
CA ASN A 63 20.38 -10.41 -9.98
C ASN A 63 21.53 -9.39 -10.04
N LEU A 64 21.25 -8.09 -9.98
CA LEU A 64 22.26 -7.03 -10.04
C LEU A 64 22.87 -6.66 -8.66
N SER A 65 22.31 -7.17 -7.56
CA SER A 65 22.72 -6.74 -6.20
C SER A 65 23.92 -7.49 -5.61
N ILE A 66 24.38 -8.60 -6.18
CA ILE A 66 25.50 -9.41 -5.64
C ILE A 66 26.79 -9.26 -6.48
N ALA A 67 26.67 -8.81 -7.73
CA ALA A 67 27.79 -8.56 -8.62
C ALA A 67 28.83 -7.53 -8.10
N PRO A 68 28.47 -6.43 -7.40
CA PRO A 68 29.45 -5.41 -7.03
C PRO A 68 30.44 -5.86 -5.93
N ILE A 69 30.00 -6.70 -4.99
CA ILE A 69 30.86 -7.23 -3.91
C ILE A 69 31.89 -8.25 -4.44
N PHE A 70 31.52 -9.01 -5.48
CA PHE A 70 32.45 -9.91 -6.16
C PHE A 70 33.44 -9.17 -7.06
N ALA A 71 33.01 -8.08 -7.71
CA ALA A 71 33.87 -7.28 -8.57
C ALA A 71 34.95 -6.52 -7.79
N THR A 72 34.64 -5.95 -6.62
CA THR A 72 35.61 -5.26 -5.76
C THR A 72 36.64 -6.23 -5.18
N ASN A 73 36.19 -7.39 -4.68
CA ASN A 73 37.08 -8.44 -4.19
C ASN A 73 37.96 -9.04 -5.30
N LEU A 74 37.42 -9.20 -6.51
CA LEU A 74 38.18 -9.69 -7.65
C LEU A 74 39.22 -8.66 -8.10
N ALA A 75 38.83 -7.39 -8.27
CA ALA A 75 39.73 -6.29 -8.64
C ALA A 75 40.89 -6.13 -7.65
N GLN A 76 40.60 -6.17 -6.35
CA GLN A 76 41.61 -6.11 -5.28
C GLN A 76 42.57 -7.32 -5.34
N ARG A 77 42.04 -8.53 -5.57
CA ARG A 77 42.84 -9.76 -5.71
C ARG A 77 43.72 -9.74 -6.96
N THR A 78 43.20 -9.28 -8.11
CA THR A 78 44.00 -9.11 -9.34
C THR A 78 45.08 -8.04 -9.17
N THR A 79 44.78 -6.94 -8.48
CA THR A 79 45.76 -5.88 -8.19
C THR A 79 46.89 -6.42 -7.32
N ASN A 80 46.57 -7.14 -6.24
CA ASN A 80 47.55 -7.74 -5.36
C ASN A 80 48.40 -8.81 -6.07
N ALA A 81 47.79 -9.62 -6.92
CA ALA A 81 48.50 -10.61 -7.73
C ALA A 81 49.45 -9.97 -8.75
N LEU A 82 49.02 -8.90 -9.44
CA LEU A 82 49.86 -8.17 -10.40
C LEU A 82 51.07 -7.52 -9.72
N LEU A 83 50.88 -6.88 -8.56
CA LEU A 83 51.95 -6.27 -7.79
C LEU A 83 52.93 -7.30 -7.21
N TYR A 84 52.43 -8.45 -6.76
CA TYR A 84 53.27 -9.55 -6.27
C TYR A 84 54.15 -10.12 -7.39
N VAL A 85 53.55 -10.43 -8.54
CA VAL A 85 54.25 -10.97 -9.71
C VAL A 85 55.24 -9.96 -10.30
N GLY A 86 54.90 -8.66 -10.31
CA GLY A 86 55.79 -7.60 -10.76
C GLY A 86 57.03 -7.42 -9.88
N ASN A 87 56.87 -7.49 -8.56
CA ASN A 87 57.98 -7.40 -7.60
C ASN A 87 58.91 -8.62 -7.66
N ASP A 88 58.36 -9.82 -7.88
CA ASP A 88 59.13 -11.05 -7.96
C ASP A 88 59.94 -11.16 -9.28
N ALA A 89 59.37 -10.69 -10.39
CA ALA A 89 60.04 -10.64 -11.70
C ALA A 89 61.21 -9.64 -11.76
N ASP A 90 61.11 -8.53 -11.04
CA ASP A 90 62.15 -7.48 -10.95
C ASP A 90 63.31 -7.93 -10.02
N ARG A 91 62.99 -8.62 -8.91
CA ARG A 91 63.99 -9.19 -7.96
C ARG A 91 64.86 -10.28 -8.58
N ASN A 92 64.30 -11.09 -9.48
CA ASN A 92 65.02 -12.20 -10.13
C ASN A 92 65.71 -11.80 -11.45
N ALA A 93 65.81 -10.49 -11.75
CA ALA A 93 66.49 -9.92 -12.93
C ALA A 93 66.04 -10.54 -14.28
N HIS A 94 64.77 -10.95 -14.39
CA HIS A 94 64.25 -11.59 -15.62
C HIS A 94 63.60 -10.60 -16.59
N MET A 95 63.19 -9.42 -16.13
CA MET A 95 62.74 -8.29 -16.96
C MET A 95 62.96 -6.95 -16.23
N PRO A 96 63.88 -6.08 -16.68
CA PRO A 96 63.95 -4.72 -16.15
C PRO A 96 62.66 -3.96 -16.51
N ASN A 97 62.08 -3.25 -15.54
CA ASN A 97 60.79 -2.53 -15.60
C ASN A 97 59.51 -3.38 -15.39
N ALA A 98 59.62 -4.65 -15.01
CA ALA A 98 58.45 -5.50 -14.73
C ALA A 98 57.58 -4.91 -13.60
N ARG A 99 58.20 -4.33 -12.58
CA ARG A 99 57.51 -3.63 -11.49
C ARG A 99 56.74 -2.41 -11.97
N SER A 100 57.32 -1.62 -12.88
CA SER A 100 56.68 -0.44 -13.50
C SER A 100 55.47 -0.82 -14.36
N ILE A 101 55.58 -1.89 -15.15
CA ILE A 101 54.48 -2.40 -15.98
C ILE A 101 53.35 -2.97 -15.11
N ALA A 102 53.70 -3.74 -14.08
CA ALA A 102 52.75 -4.27 -13.11
C ALA A 102 52.04 -3.15 -12.32
N GLN A 103 52.77 -2.10 -11.92
CA GLN A 103 52.20 -0.92 -11.29
C GLN A 103 51.23 -0.19 -12.23
N ARG A 104 51.57 -0.01 -13.51
CA ARG A 104 50.67 0.62 -14.50
C ARG A 104 49.42 -0.22 -14.79
N LEU A 105 49.55 -1.55 -14.85
CA LEU A 105 48.40 -2.47 -15.02
C LEU A 105 47.53 -2.54 -13.78
N ALA A 106 48.12 -2.55 -12.58
CA ALA A 106 47.39 -2.45 -11.31
C ALA A 106 46.66 -1.10 -11.21
N LEU A 107 47.30 -0.01 -11.64
CA LEU A 107 46.68 1.31 -11.73
C LEU A 107 45.54 1.33 -12.76
N LEU A 108 45.66 0.62 -13.88
CA LEU A 108 44.59 0.51 -14.89
C LEU A 108 43.38 -0.29 -14.36
N VAL A 109 43.64 -1.41 -13.66
CA VAL A 109 42.61 -2.24 -13.03
C VAL A 109 41.90 -1.48 -11.90
N ARG A 110 42.65 -0.66 -11.14
CA ARG A 110 42.08 0.27 -10.14
C ARG A 110 41.36 1.46 -10.77
N LYS A 111 41.86 2.04 -11.87
CA LYS A 111 41.21 3.14 -12.58
C LYS A 111 39.91 2.72 -13.29
N LEU A 112 39.76 1.44 -13.60
CA LEU A 112 38.50 0.86 -14.07
C LEU A 112 37.51 0.60 -12.92
N ALA A 113 37.90 0.79 -11.65
CA ALA A 113 36.98 0.83 -10.52
C ALA A 113 36.35 2.23 -10.39
N HIS A 114 35.59 2.63 -11.42
CA HIS A 114 34.51 3.59 -11.21
C HIS A 114 33.56 3.05 -10.13
N VAL A 115 32.84 3.93 -9.44
CA VAL A 115 31.75 3.57 -8.52
C VAL A 115 31.00 2.36 -9.06
N CYS A 116 31.09 1.22 -8.36
CA CYS A 116 30.65 -0.05 -8.93
C CYS A 116 29.15 0.00 -9.28
N GLY A 117 28.82 -0.22 -10.56
CA GLY A 117 27.44 -0.25 -11.05
C GLY A 117 27.07 0.81 -12.07
N GLU A 118 27.85 1.89 -12.21
CA GLU A 118 27.65 2.90 -13.26
C GLU A 118 28.06 2.35 -14.65
N ASP A 119 27.38 2.78 -15.71
CA ASP A 119 27.69 2.33 -17.08
C ASP A 119 28.98 3.00 -17.58
N CYS A 120 30.04 2.20 -17.76
CA CYS A 120 31.33 2.70 -18.24
C CYS A 120 31.25 3.32 -19.64
N SER A 121 30.26 2.93 -20.47
CA SER A 121 30.12 3.44 -21.83
C SER A 121 29.72 4.91 -21.89
N ILE A 122 29.14 5.42 -20.81
CA ILE A 122 28.67 6.81 -20.72
C ILE A 122 29.62 7.72 -19.95
N GLN A 123 30.65 7.18 -19.28
CA GLN A 123 31.54 7.97 -18.44
C GLN A 123 32.48 8.86 -19.26
N ILE A 124 32.59 10.12 -18.86
CA ILE A 124 33.45 11.11 -19.51
C ILE A 124 34.78 11.19 -18.76
N CYS A 125 35.88 11.01 -19.51
CA CYS A 125 37.24 11.08 -18.98
C CYS A 125 37.74 12.53 -18.92
N PRO A 126 38.23 13.01 -17.75
CA PRO A 126 38.85 14.34 -17.61
C PRO A 126 39.96 14.64 -18.61
N ARG A 127 40.80 13.66 -18.96
CA ARG A 127 41.89 13.83 -19.95
C ARG A 127 41.40 13.91 -21.38
N CYS A 128 40.50 13.01 -21.77
CA CYS A 128 40.06 12.84 -23.15
C CYS A 128 38.95 13.82 -23.54
N ALA A 129 38.29 14.45 -22.57
CA ALA A 129 37.22 15.40 -22.82
C ALA A 129 37.72 16.61 -23.65
N PRO A 130 36.89 17.11 -24.58
CA PRO A 130 37.21 18.33 -25.33
C PRO A 130 37.27 19.55 -24.41
N PRO A 131 37.98 20.64 -24.80
CA PRO A 131 38.19 21.82 -23.95
C PRO A 131 36.89 22.42 -23.39
N GLU A 132 35.82 22.42 -24.18
CA GLU A 132 34.49 22.90 -23.78
C GLU A 132 33.86 22.10 -22.64
N VAL A 133 34.15 20.80 -22.58
CA VAL A 133 33.62 19.90 -21.53
C VAL A 133 34.53 19.94 -20.30
N LYS A 134 35.84 20.16 -20.50
CA LYS A 134 36.81 20.36 -19.40
C LYS A 134 36.54 21.61 -18.58
N ALA A 135 36.04 22.67 -19.21
CA ALA A 135 35.72 23.93 -18.57
C ALA A 135 34.40 23.91 -17.79
N ARG A 136 33.67 22.79 -17.77
CA ARG A 136 32.42 22.67 -17.01
C ARG A 136 32.73 22.41 -15.55
N ASP A 137 32.04 23.11 -14.68
CA ASP A 137 32.04 22.86 -13.24
C ASP A 137 31.44 21.47 -12.97
N VAL A 138 32.19 20.62 -12.27
CA VAL A 138 31.76 19.25 -11.90
C VAL A 138 31.73 19.04 -10.40
N ASP A 139 32.48 19.85 -9.65
CA ASP A 139 32.47 19.89 -8.20
C ASP A 139 31.91 21.24 -7.74
N PHE A 140 30.74 21.23 -7.12
CA PHE A 140 30.09 22.44 -6.63
C PHE A 140 30.39 22.77 -5.18
N ILE A 141 31.07 21.87 -4.47
CA ILE A 141 31.49 22.09 -3.09
C ILE A 141 32.83 22.83 -3.09
N LEU A 142 33.79 22.33 -3.87
CA LEU A 142 35.12 22.93 -4.01
C LEU A 142 35.25 23.87 -5.22
N GLY A 143 34.25 23.91 -6.10
CA GLY A 143 34.24 24.79 -7.27
C GLY A 143 35.24 24.37 -8.35
N LYS A 144 35.51 23.07 -8.50
CA LYS A 144 36.46 22.53 -9.49
C LYS A 144 35.77 22.23 -10.82
N THR A 145 36.48 22.54 -11.90
CA THR A 145 36.11 22.13 -13.27
C THR A 145 36.55 20.70 -13.56
N LEU A 146 35.97 20.06 -14.59
CA LEU A 146 36.36 18.71 -15.00
C LEU A 146 37.85 18.59 -15.31
N GLY A 147 38.46 19.65 -15.86
CA GLY A 147 39.90 19.67 -16.18
C GLY A 147 40.82 19.74 -14.96
N GLU A 148 40.28 20.11 -13.80
CA GLU A 148 41.02 20.31 -12.54
C GLU A 148 40.94 19.09 -11.59
N ILE A 149 40.13 18.08 -11.94
CA ILE A 149 40.00 16.85 -11.15
C ILE A 149 41.26 15.98 -11.31
N ALA A 150 41.88 15.64 -10.17
CA ALA A 150 43.04 14.77 -10.12
C ALA A 150 42.63 13.32 -10.44
N GLU A 151 43.49 12.57 -11.14
CA GLU A 151 43.18 11.17 -11.54
C GLU A 151 43.73 10.12 -10.59
N ASP A 152 44.54 10.55 -9.64
CA ASP A 152 45.34 9.74 -8.73
C ASP A 152 44.84 9.77 -7.29
N GLU A 153 43.85 10.61 -6.99
CA GLU A 153 43.12 10.53 -5.73
C GLU A 153 42.19 9.30 -5.75
N GLU A 154 42.44 8.37 -4.81
CA GLU A 154 41.65 7.13 -4.64
C GLU A 154 40.44 7.35 -3.69
N THR A 155 40.11 8.60 -3.35
CA THR A 155 39.01 8.95 -2.45
C THR A 155 37.67 8.85 -3.20
N LEU A 156 36.63 8.39 -2.50
CA LEU A 156 35.29 8.24 -3.08
C LEU A 156 34.74 9.59 -3.56
N ASP A 157 35.07 10.68 -2.87
CA ASP A 157 34.51 12.01 -3.06
C ASP A 157 34.87 12.61 -4.42
N GLU A 158 36.11 12.41 -4.89
CA GLU A 158 36.61 12.91 -6.17
C GLU A 158 36.23 12.03 -7.38
N LEU A 159 35.62 10.86 -7.15
CA LEU A 159 35.16 10.02 -8.25
C LEU A 159 34.06 10.72 -9.05
N LEU A 160 34.06 10.48 -10.36
CA LEU A 160 33.11 11.11 -11.29
C LEU A 160 31.98 10.16 -11.67
N ILE A 161 30.76 10.71 -11.72
CA ILE A 161 29.58 10.05 -12.26
C ILE A 161 29.02 10.90 -13.39
N THR A 162 28.86 10.28 -14.56
CA THR A 162 28.14 10.87 -15.69
C THR A 162 26.68 10.43 -15.67
N LEU A 163 25.76 11.39 -15.62
CA LEU A 163 24.33 11.12 -15.55
C LEU A 163 23.80 10.52 -16.87
N PRO A 164 23.03 9.41 -16.86
CA PRO A 164 22.62 8.71 -18.08
C PRO A 164 21.77 9.55 -19.05
N GLU A 165 20.82 10.32 -18.53
CA GLU A 165 19.83 11.04 -19.33
C GLU A 165 20.38 12.32 -19.96
N CYS A 166 21.17 13.09 -19.19
CA CYS A 166 21.62 14.42 -19.60
C CYS A 166 23.12 14.53 -19.90
N ARG A 167 23.89 13.47 -19.60
CA ARG A 167 25.36 13.40 -19.81
C ARG A 167 26.18 14.47 -19.09
N HIS A 168 25.59 15.18 -18.12
CA HIS A 168 26.35 16.03 -17.21
C HIS A 168 27.18 15.16 -16.25
N VAL A 169 28.36 15.65 -15.91
CA VAL A 169 29.36 14.96 -15.08
C VAL A 169 29.47 15.71 -13.76
N PHE A 170 29.51 14.97 -12.66
CA PHE A 170 29.69 15.55 -11.33
C PHE A 170 30.58 14.66 -10.48
N THR A 171 31.21 15.25 -9.46
CA THR A 171 31.86 14.48 -8.40
C THR A 171 30.82 13.76 -7.53
N VAL A 172 31.21 12.63 -6.94
CA VAL A 172 30.38 11.88 -6.00
C VAL A 172 30.04 12.77 -4.80
N GLU A 173 30.97 13.57 -4.29
CA GLU A 173 30.71 14.49 -3.17
C GLU A 173 29.56 15.45 -3.48
N THR A 174 29.58 16.06 -4.68
CA THR A 174 28.53 16.97 -5.14
C THR A 174 27.19 16.26 -5.25
N LEU A 175 27.15 15.09 -5.89
CA LEU A 175 25.90 14.34 -6.05
C LEU A 175 25.39 13.76 -4.72
N ASP A 176 26.26 13.41 -3.79
CA ASP A 176 25.91 12.90 -2.46
C ASP A 176 25.24 13.97 -1.61
N GLY A 177 25.81 15.17 -1.61
CA GLY A 177 25.21 16.34 -1.00
C GLY A 177 23.85 16.67 -1.62
N LEU A 178 23.75 16.69 -2.95
CA LEU A 178 22.50 16.98 -3.67
C LEU A 178 21.42 15.92 -3.45
N CYS A 179 21.79 14.64 -3.40
CA CYS A 179 20.85 13.53 -3.19
C CYS A 179 20.53 13.29 -1.71
N GLY A 180 21.27 13.95 -0.79
CA GLY A 180 21.08 13.80 0.65
C GLY A 180 21.27 12.37 1.13
N MET A 181 22.38 11.73 0.73
CA MET A 181 22.65 10.30 0.99
C MET A 181 22.56 9.94 2.49
N GLY A 182 22.94 10.84 3.39
CA GLY A 182 22.88 10.65 4.85
C GLY A 182 21.47 10.46 5.44
N ASP A 183 20.44 10.78 4.65
CA ASP A 183 19.04 10.56 5.06
C ASP A 183 18.54 9.14 4.72
N TYR A 184 19.30 8.41 3.89
CA TYR A 184 18.95 7.09 3.39
C TYR A 184 19.90 6.00 3.89
N TYR A 185 21.06 6.36 4.42
CA TYR A 185 22.07 5.42 4.87
C TYR A 185 22.71 5.92 6.16
N THR A 186 23.22 5.00 6.98
CA THR A 186 24.01 5.32 8.17
C THR A 186 25.49 5.29 7.84
N GLN A 187 26.25 6.18 8.47
CA GLN A 187 27.71 6.23 8.37
C GLN A 187 28.33 5.86 9.71
N SER A 188 29.45 5.14 9.65
CA SER A 188 30.29 4.88 10.81
C SER A 188 30.88 6.17 11.36
N GLN A 189 30.83 6.36 12.67
CA GLN A 189 31.35 7.56 13.33
C GLN A 189 32.89 7.63 13.31
N THR A 190 33.57 6.52 13.05
CA THR A 190 35.03 6.40 13.12
C THR A 190 35.74 6.64 11.80
N ASP A 191 35.13 6.27 10.68
CA ASP A 191 35.77 6.29 9.35
C ASP A 191 34.86 6.81 8.22
N GLY A 192 33.62 7.20 8.52
CA GLY A 192 32.67 7.75 7.54
C GLY A 192 32.14 6.71 6.54
N THR A 193 32.43 5.42 6.73
CA THR A 193 31.98 4.36 5.83
C THR A 193 30.47 4.13 5.95
N TRP A 194 29.81 3.87 4.82
CA TRP A 194 28.37 3.56 4.79
C TRP A 194 28.13 2.13 5.30
N GLU A 195 27.42 1.97 6.41
CA GLU A 195 27.26 0.68 7.11
C GLU A 195 25.90 0.02 6.88
N ASP A 196 24.80 0.79 7.02
CA ASP A 196 23.44 0.23 6.99
C ASP A 196 22.43 1.15 6.31
N LEU A 197 21.26 0.59 6.01
CA LEU A 197 20.11 1.30 5.47
C LEU A 197 19.40 2.09 6.56
N LYS A 198 19.14 3.36 6.29
CA LYS A 198 18.27 4.20 7.10
C LYS A 198 16.87 4.20 6.48
N SER A 199 15.83 4.10 7.31
CA SER A 199 14.47 4.34 6.83
C SER A 199 14.40 5.78 6.31
N PRO A 200 13.96 6.01 5.07
CA PRO A 200 13.92 7.36 4.52
C PRO A 200 13.10 8.28 5.42
N VAL A 201 13.67 9.42 5.78
CA VAL A 201 12.87 10.51 6.30
C VAL A 201 12.10 11.08 5.11
N THR A 202 10.78 10.97 5.15
CA THR A 202 9.87 11.34 4.05
C THR A 202 9.89 12.86 3.78
N GLN A 203 10.53 13.65 4.66
CA GLN A 203 10.48 15.11 4.67
C GLN A 203 11.83 15.75 4.96
N THR A 204 12.01 16.96 4.46
CA THR A 204 13.08 17.88 4.82
C THR A 204 12.82 18.50 6.20
N GLN A 205 13.82 19.21 6.74
CA GLN A 205 13.69 19.97 7.99
C GLN A 205 12.60 21.06 7.93
N THR A 206 12.19 21.48 6.73
CA THR A 206 11.10 22.43 6.50
C THR A 206 9.72 21.77 6.38
N GLY A 207 9.63 20.44 6.52
CA GLY A 207 8.40 19.67 6.36
C GLY A 207 7.99 19.43 4.89
N GLU A 208 8.83 19.81 3.93
CA GLU A 208 8.62 19.52 2.51
C GLU A 208 9.00 18.07 2.20
N ARG A 209 8.17 17.34 1.44
CA ARG A 209 8.53 15.99 1.00
C ARG A 209 9.68 16.02 0.00
N LYS A 210 10.56 15.02 0.10
CA LYS A 210 11.73 14.90 -0.78
C LYS A 210 11.30 14.64 -2.23
N LYS A 211 11.65 15.55 -3.13
CA LYS A 211 11.42 15.40 -4.56
C LYS A 211 12.49 14.49 -5.18
N PRO A 212 12.21 13.85 -6.33
CA PRO A 212 13.24 13.14 -7.07
C PRO A 212 14.45 14.05 -7.30
N PRO A 213 15.68 13.59 -7.04
CA PRO A 213 16.87 14.40 -7.22
C PRO A 213 17.02 14.75 -8.70
N VAL A 214 17.35 16.01 -8.98
CA VAL A 214 17.49 16.52 -10.35
C VAL A 214 18.90 17.05 -10.59
N CYS A 215 19.34 16.92 -11.84
CA CYS A 215 20.60 17.46 -12.30
C CYS A 215 20.61 18.98 -12.07
N PRO A 216 21.64 19.53 -11.42
CA PRO A 216 21.68 20.95 -11.12
C PRO A 216 21.87 21.81 -12.39
N THR A 217 22.43 21.26 -13.46
CA THR A 217 22.63 21.97 -14.74
C THR A 217 21.37 22.03 -15.60
N CYS A 218 20.63 20.92 -15.73
CA CYS A 218 19.50 20.83 -16.68
C CYS A 218 18.17 20.37 -16.08
N ARG A 219 18.16 20.05 -14.79
CA ARG A 219 16.99 19.56 -14.03
C ARG A 219 16.41 18.22 -14.49
N SER A 220 17.11 17.46 -15.33
CA SER A 220 16.77 16.06 -15.63
C SER A 220 16.91 15.19 -14.38
N ALA A 221 16.16 14.10 -14.27
CA ALA A 221 16.20 13.25 -13.09
C ALA A 221 17.57 12.55 -12.92
N ILE A 222 18.03 12.44 -11.67
CA ILE A 222 19.22 11.67 -11.33
C ILE A 222 18.79 10.22 -11.11
N THR A 223 19.00 9.38 -12.12
CA THR A 223 18.60 7.97 -12.16
C THR A 223 19.78 7.00 -12.08
N SER A 224 20.97 7.49 -11.71
CA SER A 224 22.17 6.67 -11.60
C SER A 224 21.98 5.54 -10.56
N PRO A 225 22.54 4.33 -10.77
CA PRO A 225 22.43 3.20 -9.85
C PRO A 225 22.74 3.53 -8.39
N ARG A 226 23.77 4.35 -8.12
CA ARG A 226 24.14 4.77 -6.76
C ARG A 226 23.00 5.53 -6.05
N TYR A 227 22.35 6.43 -6.78
CA TYR A 227 21.24 7.26 -6.26
C TYR A 227 19.86 6.66 -6.49
N GLY A 228 19.80 5.42 -7.01
CA GLY A 228 18.55 4.75 -7.37
C GLY A 228 17.59 4.60 -6.19
N ARG A 229 18.07 4.43 -4.96
CA ARG A 229 17.22 4.37 -3.75
C ARG A 229 16.55 5.72 -3.49
N VAL A 230 17.29 6.82 -3.61
CA VAL A 230 16.79 8.18 -3.39
C VAL A 230 15.69 8.50 -4.40
N TYR A 231 15.97 8.28 -5.69
CA TYR A 231 15.01 8.48 -6.77
C TYR A 231 13.76 7.59 -6.59
N LYS A 232 13.94 6.29 -6.40
CA LYS A 232 12.81 5.34 -6.28
C LYS A 232 11.96 5.60 -5.04
N SER A 233 12.56 6.01 -3.93
CA SER A 233 11.80 6.39 -2.73
C SER A 233 10.88 7.57 -3.02
N ALA A 234 11.43 8.64 -3.62
CA ALA A 234 10.63 9.82 -3.99
C ALA A 234 9.55 9.50 -5.04
N ASP A 235 9.85 8.65 -6.02
CA ASP A 235 8.89 8.23 -7.05
C ASP A 235 7.75 7.37 -6.47
N LEU A 236 8.06 6.43 -5.58
CA LEU A 236 7.05 5.60 -4.90
C LEU A 236 6.10 6.46 -4.04
N GLU A 237 6.61 7.50 -3.37
CA GLU A 237 5.79 8.44 -2.61
C GLU A 237 4.84 9.23 -3.52
N ILE A 238 5.30 9.68 -4.69
CA ILE A 238 4.45 10.35 -5.70
C ILE A 238 3.36 9.41 -6.19
N LEU A 239 3.69 8.15 -6.47
CA LEU A 239 2.71 7.16 -6.92
C LEU A 239 1.69 6.83 -5.83
N GLU A 240 2.10 6.74 -4.57
CA GLU A 240 1.20 6.54 -3.43
C GLU A 240 0.21 7.71 -3.28
N ARG A 241 0.70 8.94 -3.40
CA ARG A 241 -0.14 10.16 -3.43
C ARG A 241 -1.22 10.11 -4.49
N ASN A 242 -0.85 9.78 -5.73
CA ASN A 242 -1.80 9.75 -6.85
C ASN A 242 -2.92 8.72 -6.60
N VAL A 243 -2.61 7.63 -5.90
CA VAL A 243 -3.58 6.61 -5.53
C VAL A 243 -4.49 7.10 -4.40
N ILE A 244 -3.94 7.66 -3.32
CA ILE A 244 -4.70 8.23 -2.20
C ILE A 244 -5.68 9.30 -2.68
N SER A 245 -5.19 10.25 -3.49
CA SER A 245 -5.99 11.31 -4.12
C SER A 245 -7.19 10.75 -4.88
N ARG A 246 -6.90 9.80 -5.78
CA ARG A 246 -7.93 9.15 -6.60
C ARG A 246 -8.95 8.42 -5.74
N MET A 247 -8.51 7.71 -4.69
CA MET A 247 -9.40 6.99 -3.79
C MET A 247 -10.31 7.95 -3.01
N SER A 248 -9.77 9.05 -2.49
CA SER A 248 -10.55 10.09 -1.79
C SER A 248 -11.62 10.68 -2.69
N THR A 249 -11.25 11.18 -3.88
CA THR A 249 -12.22 11.77 -4.83
C THR A 249 -13.29 10.76 -5.25
N GLN A 250 -12.92 9.48 -5.41
CA GLN A 250 -13.89 8.44 -5.73
C GLN A 250 -14.86 8.17 -4.57
N LEU A 251 -14.38 8.12 -3.33
CA LEU A 251 -15.25 7.96 -2.16
C LEU A 251 -16.18 9.15 -1.95
N ASP A 252 -15.70 10.38 -2.13
CA ASP A 252 -16.55 11.57 -2.07
C ASP A 252 -17.67 11.50 -3.12
N SER A 253 -17.31 11.13 -4.36
CA SER A 253 -18.30 10.93 -5.42
C SER A 253 -19.30 9.81 -5.13
N LEU A 254 -18.85 8.74 -4.45
CA LEU A 254 -19.69 7.61 -4.03
C LEU A 254 -20.68 8.05 -2.96
N ARG A 255 -20.21 8.81 -1.97
CA ARG A 255 -21.03 9.37 -0.90
C ARG A 255 -22.10 10.30 -1.44
N THR A 256 -21.74 11.27 -2.29
CA THR A 256 -22.72 12.17 -2.93
C THR A 256 -23.75 11.38 -3.74
N SER A 257 -23.31 10.33 -4.45
CA SER A 257 -24.24 9.48 -5.20
C SER A 257 -25.17 8.69 -4.27
N MET A 258 -24.66 8.17 -3.15
CA MET A 258 -25.47 7.45 -2.17
C MET A 258 -26.50 8.37 -1.50
N ASP A 259 -26.09 9.58 -1.11
CA ASP A 259 -26.96 10.59 -0.49
C ASP A 259 -28.07 11.05 -1.44
N SER A 260 -27.82 11.03 -2.76
CA SER A 260 -28.83 11.35 -3.77
C SER A 260 -29.89 10.26 -3.98
N ILE A 261 -29.62 9.03 -3.52
CA ILE A 261 -30.55 7.90 -3.68
C ILE A 261 -31.59 7.93 -2.57
N VAL A 262 -32.84 8.19 -2.95
CA VAL A 262 -33.98 8.12 -2.05
C VAL A 262 -34.53 6.69 -2.04
N LYS A 263 -34.31 5.95 -0.93
CA LYS A 263 -34.79 4.57 -0.75
C LYS A 263 -36.30 4.44 -0.97
N ALA A 264 -37.10 5.38 -0.44
CA ALA A 264 -38.55 5.38 -0.54
C ALA A 264 -39.06 5.42 -2.00
N ASP A 265 -38.37 6.13 -2.90
CA ASP A 265 -38.73 6.19 -4.31
C ASP A 265 -38.53 4.84 -5.01
N ILE A 266 -37.44 4.14 -4.67
CA ILE A 266 -37.15 2.81 -5.20
C ILE A 266 -38.16 1.80 -4.63
N GLU A 267 -38.43 1.88 -3.33
CA GLU A 267 -39.40 1.04 -2.65
C GLU A 267 -40.80 1.17 -3.28
N SER A 268 -41.29 2.40 -3.47
CA SER A 268 -42.58 2.65 -4.14
C SER A 268 -42.63 2.10 -5.56
N LYS A 269 -41.54 2.26 -6.34
CA LYS A 269 -41.46 1.68 -7.69
C LYS A 269 -41.55 0.16 -7.67
N LEU A 270 -40.89 -0.49 -6.71
CA LEU A 270 -40.90 -1.96 -6.56
C LEU A 270 -42.27 -2.45 -6.10
N THR A 271 -42.85 -1.87 -5.05
CA THR A 271 -44.13 -2.31 -4.48
C THR A 271 -45.31 -2.07 -5.42
N ASN A 272 -45.25 -1.06 -6.28
CA ASN A 272 -46.26 -0.84 -7.34
C ASN A 272 -46.14 -1.84 -8.50
N LYS A 273 -44.92 -2.23 -8.88
CA LYS A 273 -44.69 -3.18 -9.99
C LYS A 273 -44.93 -4.63 -9.57
N ALA A 274 -44.54 -5.00 -8.36
CA ALA A 274 -44.47 -6.40 -7.93
C ALA A 274 -45.81 -7.17 -8.05
N PRO A 275 -46.97 -6.61 -7.65
CA PRO A 275 -48.24 -7.33 -7.75
C PRO A 275 -48.72 -7.56 -9.19
N GLY A 276 -48.27 -6.73 -10.14
CA GLY A 276 -48.72 -6.78 -11.55
C GLY A 276 -47.92 -7.74 -12.44
N ILE A 277 -46.96 -8.48 -11.90
CA ILE A 277 -46.12 -9.41 -12.67
C ILE A 277 -46.70 -10.82 -12.57
N THR A 278 -47.15 -11.35 -13.70
CA THR A 278 -47.53 -12.76 -13.82
C THR A 278 -46.28 -13.62 -13.83
N LEU A 279 -46.27 -14.64 -12.97
CA LEU A 279 -45.16 -15.59 -12.84
C LEU A 279 -45.46 -16.89 -13.59
N GLU A 280 -44.47 -17.37 -14.33
CA GLU A 280 -44.46 -18.74 -14.84
C GLU A 280 -44.11 -19.70 -13.69
N SER A 281 -44.72 -20.89 -13.68
CA SER A 281 -44.42 -21.90 -12.66
C SER A 281 -43.01 -22.44 -12.85
N VAL A 282 -42.08 -22.01 -12.00
CA VAL A 282 -40.72 -22.56 -11.94
C VAL A 282 -40.68 -23.63 -10.86
N ASP A 283 -40.87 -24.90 -11.24
CA ASP A 283 -40.66 -26.03 -10.32
C ASP A 283 -39.15 -26.31 -10.19
N VAL A 284 -38.59 -25.97 -9.02
CA VAL A 284 -37.14 -26.14 -8.77
C VAL A 284 -36.88 -27.44 -8.01
N ALA A 285 -36.22 -28.38 -8.68
CA ALA A 285 -35.77 -29.64 -8.08
C ALA A 285 -34.96 -29.41 -6.79
N GLY A 286 -35.16 -30.28 -5.79
CA GLY A 286 -34.48 -30.17 -4.50
C GLY A 286 -32.95 -30.23 -4.59
N SER A 287 -32.41 -30.98 -5.55
CA SER A 287 -30.97 -31.06 -5.86
C SER A 287 -30.39 -29.71 -6.28
N VAL A 288 -31.10 -28.98 -7.15
CA VAL A 288 -30.70 -27.64 -7.62
C VAL A 288 -30.68 -26.66 -6.45
N ARG A 289 -31.72 -26.66 -5.61
CA ARG A 289 -31.76 -25.82 -4.39
C ARG A 289 -30.63 -26.13 -3.41
N LYS A 290 -30.16 -27.38 -3.35
CA LYS A 290 -29.00 -27.75 -2.54
C LYS A 290 -27.71 -27.21 -3.17
N ALA A 291 -27.56 -27.32 -4.49
CA ALA A 291 -26.41 -26.77 -5.22
C ALA A 291 -26.30 -25.25 -5.04
N CYS A 292 -27.40 -24.50 -5.21
CA CYS A 292 -27.42 -23.05 -5.00
C CYS A 292 -26.99 -22.67 -3.57
N ARG A 293 -27.50 -23.37 -2.55
CA ARG A 293 -27.09 -23.15 -1.15
C ARG A 293 -25.62 -23.44 -0.91
N THR A 294 -25.06 -24.46 -1.56
CA THR A 294 -23.62 -24.74 -1.49
C THR A 294 -22.79 -23.64 -2.15
N ALA A 295 -23.20 -23.16 -3.33
CA ALA A 295 -22.53 -22.06 -4.03
C ALA A 295 -22.56 -20.76 -3.21
N GLN A 296 -23.73 -20.41 -2.65
CA GLN A 296 -23.86 -19.28 -1.72
C GLN A 296 -22.91 -19.40 -0.52
N LYS A 297 -22.84 -20.59 0.12
CA LYS A 297 -21.92 -20.83 1.24
C LYS A 297 -20.45 -20.71 0.85
N ALA A 298 -20.09 -21.14 -0.37
CA ALA A 298 -18.73 -20.99 -0.87
C ALA A 298 -18.34 -19.52 -1.00
N ILE A 299 -19.23 -18.67 -1.53
CA ILE A 299 -19.01 -17.21 -1.64
C ILE A 299 -18.91 -16.57 -0.25
N LEU A 300 -19.83 -16.91 0.66
CA LEU A 300 -19.82 -16.38 2.03
C LEU A 300 -18.61 -16.87 2.85
N GLY A 301 -18.08 -18.05 2.53
CA GLY A 301 -16.91 -18.65 3.17
C GLY A 301 -15.58 -18.21 2.57
N ASP A 302 -15.60 -17.51 1.43
CA ASP A 302 -14.37 -16.97 0.82
C ASP A 302 -13.73 -15.93 1.75
N LYS A 303 -12.43 -16.06 1.98
CA LYS A 303 -11.62 -15.14 2.79
C LYS A 303 -10.84 -14.13 1.94
N GLY A 304 -11.25 -13.92 0.69
CA GLY A 304 -10.72 -12.89 -0.19
C GLY A 304 -10.72 -11.50 0.47
N GLN A 305 -9.80 -10.64 0.02
CA GLN A 305 -9.60 -9.30 0.59
C GLN A 305 -10.62 -8.24 0.13
N GLY A 306 -11.58 -8.61 -0.72
CA GLY A 306 -12.57 -7.70 -1.30
C GLY A 306 -14.00 -8.00 -0.83
N PRO A 307 -14.92 -7.03 -0.99
CA PRO A 307 -16.33 -7.29 -0.75
C PRO A 307 -16.88 -8.33 -1.74
N ILE A 308 -18.09 -8.82 -1.48
CA ILE A 308 -18.74 -9.79 -2.37
C ILE A 308 -18.77 -9.29 -3.83
N PRO A 309 -18.47 -10.14 -4.83
CA PRO A 309 -18.51 -9.72 -6.23
C PRO A 309 -19.91 -9.26 -6.67
N PRO A 310 -20.05 -8.22 -7.53
CA PRO A 310 -21.36 -7.74 -8.00
C PRO A 310 -22.23 -8.83 -8.64
N GLU A 311 -21.62 -9.82 -9.30
CA GLU A 311 -22.31 -10.94 -9.95
C GLU A 311 -23.04 -11.84 -8.95
N ALA A 312 -22.57 -11.89 -7.70
CA ALA A 312 -23.21 -12.64 -6.63
C ALA A 312 -24.39 -11.88 -6.00
N LEU A 313 -24.56 -10.59 -6.31
CA LEU A 313 -25.72 -9.79 -5.90
C LEU A 313 -26.84 -9.78 -6.94
N ASP A 314 -26.63 -10.42 -8.09
CA ASP A 314 -27.66 -10.54 -9.10
C ASP A 314 -28.75 -11.52 -8.63
N ALA A 315 -29.93 -11.00 -8.33
CA ALA A 315 -31.12 -11.79 -7.98
C ALA A 315 -31.52 -12.79 -9.08
N GLY A 316 -31.18 -12.51 -10.34
CA GLY A 316 -31.38 -13.40 -11.50
C GLY A 316 -30.25 -14.40 -11.72
N ASN A 317 -29.28 -14.49 -10.81
CA ASN A 317 -28.24 -15.51 -10.90
C ASN A 317 -28.84 -16.89 -10.58
N GLU A 318 -29.08 -17.68 -11.62
CA GLU A 318 -29.66 -19.03 -11.53
C GLU A 318 -28.80 -19.98 -10.70
N SER A 319 -27.47 -19.80 -10.68
CA SER A 319 -26.61 -20.62 -9.83
C SER A 319 -26.78 -20.32 -8.33
N LEU A 320 -27.42 -19.20 -7.97
CA LEU A 320 -27.55 -18.74 -6.59
C LEU A 320 -29.00 -18.64 -6.08
N PHE A 321 -29.95 -18.05 -6.82
CA PHE A 321 -31.24 -17.66 -6.23
C PHE A 321 -32.49 -18.21 -6.93
N MET A 322 -32.40 -18.73 -8.15
CA MET A 322 -33.53 -19.34 -8.89
C MET A 322 -34.82 -18.48 -8.86
N ILE A 323 -34.68 -17.15 -8.85
CA ILE A 323 -35.79 -16.20 -8.92
C ILE A 323 -36.22 -16.05 -10.37
N ALA A 324 -37.52 -16.05 -10.63
CA ALA A 324 -38.06 -16.02 -11.99
C ALA A 324 -37.56 -14.80 -12.81
N PRO A 325 -37.16 -14.99 -14.09
CA PRO A 325 -36.62 -13.92 -14.93
C PRO A 325 -37.55 -12.70 -15.07
N SER A 326 -38.86 -12.92 -15.17
CA SER A 326 -39.87 -11.86 -15.28
C SER A 326 -39.79 -10.85 -14.13
N VAL A 327 -39.51 -11.33 -12.93
CA VAL A 327 -39.37 -10.50 -11.72
C VAL A 327 -38.00 -9.85 -11.65
N THR A 328 -36.95 -10.60 -11.97
CA THR A 328 -35.55 -10.10 -11.84
C THR A 328 -35.30 -8.90 -12.74
N LYS A 329 -35.97 -8.80 -13.89
CA LYS A 329 -35.89 -7.62 -14.76
C LYS A 329 -36.44 -6.36 -14.06
N ALA A 330 -37.64 -6.44 -13.51
CA ALA A 330 -38.26 -5.32 -12.79
C ALA A 330 -37.44 -4.90 -11.55
N TRP A 331 -36.85 -5.87 -10.85
CA TRP A 331 -35.92 -5.64 -9.76
C TRP A 331 -34.67 -4.88 -10.23
N LYS A 332 -33.94 -5.42 -11.21
CA LYS A 332 -32.70 -4.85 -11.76
C LYS A 332 -32.87 -3.40 -12.20
N ASP A 333 -33.95 -3.12 -12.93
CA ASP A 333 -34.23 -1.77 -13.42
C ASP A 333 -34.42 -0.77 -12.27
N SER A 334 -35.02 -1.22 -11.17
CA SER A 334 -35.34 -0.36 -10.03
C SER A 334 -34.13 -0.11 -9.12
N VAL A 335 -33.27 -1.13 -8.94
CA VAL A 335 -32.09 -1.04 -8.06
C VAL A 335 -30.79 -0.62 -8.78
N LYS A 336 -30.85 -0.36 -10.08
CA LYS A 336 -29.69 0.07 -10.91
C LYS A 336 -28.86 1.21 -10.29
N PRO A 337 -29.46 2.27 -9.70
CA PRO A 337 -28.66 3.33 -9.06
C PRO A 337 -27.79 2.82 -7.90
N LEU A 338 -28.33 1.91 -7.07
CA LEU A 338 -27.62 1.28 -5.96
C LEU A 338 -26.48 0.39 -6.47
N MET A 339 -26.73 -0.42 -7.51
CA MET A 339 -25.70 -1.28 -8.09
C MET A 339 -24.55 -0.49 -8.72
N SER A 340 -24.83 0.67 -9.32
CA SER A 340 -23.78 1.57 -9.84
C SER A 340 -22.87 2.13 -8.72
N VAL A 341 -23.44 2.45 -7.56
CA VAL A 341 -22.66 2.82 -6.36
C VAL A 341 -21.84 1.62 -5.87
N TYR A 342 -22.45 0.44 -5.80
CA TYR A 342 -21.78 -0.79 -5.37
C TYR A 342 -20.54 -1.12 -6.23
N GLU A 343 -20.70 -1.18 -7.56
CA GLU A 343 -19.61 -1.51 -8.49
C GLU A 343 -18.44 -0.52 -8.38
N ARG A 344 -18.73 0.77 -8.20
CA ARG A 344 -17.69 1.78 -7.98
C ARG A 344 -17.00 1.60 -6.64
N ALA A 345 -17.71 1.23 -5.57
CA ALA A 345 -17.10 0.89 -4.28
C ALA A 345 -16.17 -0.34 -4.38
N ILE A 346 -16.57 -1.37 -5.14
CA ILE A 346 -15.70 -2.53 -5.44
C ILE A 346 -14.43 -2.08 -6.18
N LYS A 347 -14.54 -1.16 -7.15
CA LYS A 347 -13.35 -0.63 -7.85
C LYS A 347 -12.38 0.06 -6.91
N VAL A 348 -12.87 0.81 -5.91
CA VAL A 348 -12.02 1.43 -4.87
C VAL A 348 -11.31 0.37 -4.03
N THR A 349 -12.01 -0.68 -3.60
CA THR A 349 -11.38 -1.76 -2.80
C THR A 349 -10.32 -2.56 -3.58
N GLY A 350 -10.46 -2.62 -4.90
CA GLY A 350 -9.47 -3.19 -5.83
C GLY A 350 -8.29 -2.28 -6.15
N MET A 351 -8.31 -1.00 -5.74
CA MET A 351 -7.15 -0.13 -5.90
C MET A 351 -6.02 -0.60 -4.99
N ARG A 352 -4.83 -0.71 -5.57
CA ARG A 352 -3.60 -1.11 -4.87
C ARG A 352 -2.52 -0.12 -5.26
N SER A 353 -1.88 0.51 -4.27
CA SER A 353 -0.83 1.48 -4.53
C SER A 353 0.39 0.81 -5.17
N ALA A 354 1.11 1.54 -6.03
CA ALA A 354 2.35 1.05 -6.61
C ALA A 354 3.38 0.75 -5.51
N HIS A 355 3.38 1.57 -4.45
CA HIS A 355 4.19 1.37 -3.25
C HIS A 355 3.88 0.03 -2.56
N MET A 356 2.60 -0.30 -2.34
CA MET A 356 2.22 -1.58 -1.74
C MET A 356 2.65 -2.77 -2.61
N LYS A 357 2.45 -2.68 -3.93
CA LYS A 357 2.90 -3.74 -4.87
C LYS A 357 4.41 -3.92 -4.86
N ALA A 358 5.17 -2.82 -4.83
CA ALA A 358 6.62 -2.86 -4.76
C ALA A 358 7.11 -3.44 -3.42
N TRP A 359 6.46 -3.06 -2.31
CA TRP A 359 6.75 -3.56 -0.98
C TRP A 359 6.48 -5.07 -0.88
N GLU A 360 5.32 -5.55 -1.36
CA GLU A 360 4.98 -6.97 -1.36
C GLU A 360 5.93 -7.78 -2.23
N ALA A 361 6.28 -7.29 -3.43
CA ALA A 361 7.24 -7.95 -4.30
C ALA A 361 8.64 -8.06 -3.66
N ALA A 362 9.11 -6.98 -3.03
CA ALA A 362 10.38 -6.98 -2.30
C ALA A 362 10.35 -7.95 -1.11
N TRP A 363 9.27 -7.91 -0.33
CA TRP A 363 9.06 -8.80 0.80
C TRP A 363 9.01 -10.27 0.37
N SER A 364 8.21 -10.63 -0.63
CA SER A 364 8.12 -12.00 -1.16
C SER A 364 9.47 -12.51 -1.67
N CYS A 365 10.20 -11.69 -2.44
CA CYS A 365 11.53 -12.04 -2.93
C CYS A 365 12.52 -12.30 -1.77
N LEU A 366 12.50 -11.45 -0.74
CA LEU A 366 13.35 -11.64 0.44
C LEU A 366 12.97 -12.87 1.25
N VAL A 367 11.67 -13.17 1.39
CA VAL A 367 11.21 -14.42 2.04
C VAL A 367 11.77 -15.62 1.29
N GLU A 368 11.65 -15.66 -0.04
CA GLU A 368 12.19 -16.74 -0.88
C GLU A 368 13.71 -16.88 -0.70
N GLN A 369 14.45 -15.76 -0.68
CA GLN A 369 15.90 -15.79 -0.44
C GLN A 369 16.26 -16.33 0.95
N GLU A 370 15.53 -15.96 2.00
CA GLU A 370 15.78 -16.51 3.35
C GLU A 370 15.48 -18.01 3.41
N MET A 371 14.43 -18.46 2.72
CA MET A 371 14.12 -19.88 2.60
C MET A 371 15.22 -20.63 1.85
N GLU A 372 15.73 -20.08 0.75
CA GLU A 372 16.82 -20.68 -0.03
C GLU A 372 18.12 -20.75 0.79
N ARG A 373 18.46 -19.71 1.56
CA ARG A 373 19.61 -19.73 2.48
C ARG A 373 19.52 -20.86 3.51
N ALA A 374 18.33 -21.07 4.07
CA ALA A 374 18.11 -22.16 5.02
C ALA A 374 18.20 -23.55 4.37
N LEU A 375 17.83 -23.68 3.09
CA LEU A 375 18.05 -24.92 2.32
C LEU A 375 19.53 -25.17 2.05
N MET A 376 20.32 -24.12 1.80
CA MET A 376 21.76 -24.21 1.53
C MET A 376 22.60 -24.49 2.79
N ASP A 377 22.15 -24.08 3.98
CA ASP A 377 22.79 -24.39 5.26
C ASP A 377 21.77 -24.92 6.30
N PRO A 378 21.35 -26.20 6.18
CA PRO A 378 20.36 -26.79 7.10
C PRO A 378 20.83 -26.84 8.56
N ALA A 379 22.14 -26.83 8.81
CA ALA A 379 22.70 -26.91 10.15
C ALA A 379 22.50 -25.61 10.94
N ARG A 380 22.34 -24.47 10.25
CA ARG A 380 22.05 -23.16 10.85
C ARG A 380 20.60 -22.71 10.62
N ALA A 381 19.76 -23.55 10.04
CA ALA A 381 18.38 -23.23 9.75
C ALA A 381 17.57 -23.06 11.06
N PRO A 382 16.81 -21.96 11.21
CA PRO A 382 15.97 -21.74 12.39
C PRO A 382 14.76 -22.68 12.41
N GLN A 383 14.31 -23.04 13.61
CA GLN A 383 13.27 -24.06 13.85
C GLN A 383 11.89 -23.69 13.25
N ASN A 384 11.54 -22.40 13.22
CA ASN A 384 10.33 -21.87 12.59
C ASN A 384 10.66 -21.11 11.31
N LEU A 385 11.14 -21.83 10.28
CA LEU A 385 11.70 -21.24 9.07
C LEU A 385 10.78 -20.19 8.42
N ASN A 386 9.49 -20.51 8.23
CA ASN A 386 8.55 -19.58 7.60
C ASN A 386 8.40 -18.27 8.39
N GLN A 387 8.26 -18.36 9.72
CA GLN A 387 8.09 -17.18 10.56
C GLN A 387 9.38 -16.35 10.63
N TYR A 388 10.53 -17.02 10.73
CA TYR A 388 11.83 -16.37 10.71
C TYR A 388 12.08 -15.67 9.38
N ALA A 389 11.85 -16.35 8.25
CA ALA A 389 12.01 -15.78 6.91
C ALA A 389 11.12 -14.54 6.73
N MET A 390 9.85 -14.60 7.17
CA MET A 390 8.93 -13.45 7.13
C MET A 390 9.42 -12.27 7.98
N GLN A 391 9.96 -12.53 9.18
CA GLN A 391 10.49 -11.50 10.08
C GLN A 391 11.77 -10.86 9.51
N MET A 392 12.71 -11.68 9.07
CA MET A 392 13.95 -11.21 8.45
C MET A 392 13.68 -10.43 7.17
N ALA A 393 12.78 -10.90 6.32
CA ALA A 393 12.36 -10.18 5.12
C ALA A 393 11.80 -8.81 5.46
N ARG A 394 10.93 -8.69 6.48
CA ARG A 394 10.41 -7.38 6.92
C ARG A 394 11.51 -6.42 7.37
N MET A 395 12.50 -6.91 8.12
CA MET A 395 13.65 -6.08 8.51
C MET A 395 14.49 -5.67 7.30
N LYS A 396 14.73 -6.59 6.35
CA LYS A 396 15.55 -6.35 5.16
C LYS A 396 14.91 -5.44 4.12
N VAL A 397 13.57 -5.35 4.06
CA VAL A 397 12.89 -4.35 3.23
C VAL A 397 13.28 -2.92 3.66
N GLY A 398 13.58 -2.71 4.95
CA GLY A 398 14.09 -1.43 5.46
C GLY A 398 13.09 -0.27 5.40
N GLN A 399 11.81 -0.56 5.15
CA GLN A 399 10.69 0.38 5.16
C GLN A 399 9.44 -0.29 5.76
N PRO A 400 8.65 0.45 6.57
CA PRO A 400 7.39 -0.07 7.08
C PRO A 400 6.42 -0.34 5.92
N GLN A 401 5.51 -1.29 6.13
CA GLN A 401 4.47 -1.59 5.16
C GLN A 401 3.61 -0.34 4.91
N PRO A 402 3.34 0.05 3.65
CA PRO A 402 2.47 1.18 3.35
C PRO A 402 1.06 0.97 3.91
N ARG A 403 0.53 1.96 4.62
CA ARG A 403 -0.81 1.92 5.26
C ARG A 403 -1.78 2.97 4.72
N GLY A 404 -1.34 3.86 3.82
CA GLY A 404 -2.12 5.01 3.38
C GLY A 404 -3.44 4.67 2.68
N ASP A 405 -3.52 3.52 2.00
CA ASP A 405 -4.74 3.07 1.30
C ASP A 405 -5.78 2.45 2.23
N LYS A 406 -5.37 1.92 3.39
CA LYS A 406 -6.21 1.06 4.25
C LYS A 406 -7.48 1.73 4.74
N ARG A 407 -7.37 3.01 5.09
CA ARG A 407 -8.52 3.81 5.54
C ARG A 407 -9.62 3.86 4.46
N PHE A 408 -9.21 4.18 3.24
CA PHE A 408 -10.10 4.30 2.08
C PHE A 408 -10.72 2.96 1.70
N LEU A 409 -9.98 1.85 1.89
CA LEU A 409 -10.54 0.51 1.73
C LEU A 409 -11.71 0.28 2.69
N VAL A 410 -11.53 0.56 3.99
CA VAL A 410 -12.58 0.37 5.00
C VAL A 410 -13.83 1.19 4.70
N GLU A 411 -13.66 2.44 4.27
CA GLU A 411 -14.80 3.31 3.88
C GLU A 411 -15.53 2.80 2.62
N ALA A 412 -14.80 2.26 1.64
CA ALA A 412 -15.40 1.60 0.49
C ALA A 412 -16.19 0.33 0.89
N PHE A 413 -15.68 -0.45 1.85
CA PHE A 413 -16.40 -1.58 2.43
C PHE A 413 -17.71 -1.13 3.09
N TRP A 414 -17.69 -0.06 3.89
CA TRP A 414 -18.89 0.49 4.52
C TRP A 414 -19.94 0.91 3.48
N THR A 415 -19.52 1.59 2.41
CA THR A 415 -20.41 1.98 1.31
C THR A 415 -21.04 0.74 0.65
N ALA A 416 -20.23 -0.28 0.36
CA ALA A 416 -20.70 -1.54 -0.21
C ALA A 416 -21.68 -2.28 0.72
N ILE A 417 -21.45 -2.26 2.03
CA ILE A 417 -22.35 -2.82 3.04
C ILE A 417 -23.67 -2.03 3.08
N GLN A 418 -23.61 -0.70 3.10
CA GLN A 418 -24.80 0.14 3.15
C GLN A 418 -25.72 -0.09 1.95
N VAL A 419 -25.16 -0.18 0.73
CA VAL A 419 -25.93 -0.53 -0.47
C VAL A 419 -26.67 -1.87 -0.27
N ARG A 420 -26.00 -2.89 0.27
CA ARG A 420 -26.61 -4.21 0.48
C ARG A 420 -27.63 -4.25 1.61
N LEU A 421 -27.47 -3.44 2.66
CA LEU A 421 -28.51 -3.24 3.66
C LEU A 421 -29.78 -2.68 3.00
N VAL A 422 -29.65 -1.63 2.16
CA VAL A 422 -30.78 -1.09 1.41
C VAL A 422 -31.38 -2.12 0.45
N LEU A 423 -30.55 -2.88 -0.28
CA LEU A 423 -31.04 -3.95 -1.16
C LEU A 423 -31.80 -5.04 -0.39
N SER A 424 -31.34 -5.40 0.82
CA SER A 424 -32.05 -6.35 1.68
C SER A 424 -33.41 -5.81 2.09
N ASP A 425 -33.49 -4.54 2.51
CA ASP A 425 -34.76 -3.91 2.88
C ASP A 425 -35.73 -3.85 1.70
N LEU A 426 -35.24 -3.50 0.50
CA LEU A 426 -36.04 -3.48 -0.72
C LEU A 426 -36.54 -4.90 -1.10
N ALA A 427 -35.75 -5.94 -0.83
CA ALA A 427 -36.17 -7.33 -1.03
C ALA A 427 -37.26 -7.74 -0.02
N CYS A 428 -37.20 -7.25 1.22
CA CYS A 428 -38.27 -7.41 2.21
C CYS A 428 -39.55 -6.68 1.81
N ALA A 429 -39.44 -5.46 1.28
CA ALA A 429 -40.57 -4.70 0.75
C ALA A 429 -41.24 -5.44 -0.42
N TRP A 430 -40.43 -6.01 -1.33
CA TRP A 430 -40.91 -6.87 -2.41
C TRP A 430 -41.69 -8.09 -1.90
N LEU A 431 -41.13 -8.81 -0.92
CA LEU A 431 -41.77 -9.96 -0.28
C LEU A 431 -43.12 -9.59 0.34
N THR A 432 -43.16 -8.47 1.05
CA THR A 432 -44.36 -8.01 1.74
C THR A 432 -45.46 -7.64 0.73
N ALA A 433 -45.12 -6.90 -0.33
CA ALA A 433 -46.06 -6.53 -1.39
C ALA A 433 -46.61 -7.73 -2.17
N THR A 434 -45.88 -8.83 -2.24
CA THR A 434 -46.28 -10.05 -2.97
C THR A 434 -46.82 -11.16 -2.06
N SER A 435 -46.87 -10.94 -0.75
CA SER A 435 -47.25 -11.95 0.26
C SER A 435 -48.62 -12.59 0.01
N ASN A 436 -49.62 -11.79 -0.36
CA ASN A 436 -50.98 -12.23 -0.64
C ASN A 436 -51.26 -12.54 -2.12
N ASN A 437 -50.27 -12.36 -3.01
CA ASN A 437 -50.45 -12.65 -4.43
C ASN A 437 -50.36 -14.16 -4.66
N SER A 438 -51.40 -14.74 -5.27
CA SER A 438 -51.51 -16.15 -5.64
C SER A 438 -50.56 -16.56 -6.76
N ASP A 439 -50.18 -15.62 -7.63
CA ASP A 439 -49.23 -15.88 -8.73
C ASP A 439 -47.83 -16.15 -8.18
N TYR A 440 -47.51 -15.66 -6.97
CA TYR A 440 -46.26 -15.91 -6.29
C TYR A 440 -46.33 -17.21 -5.47
N SER A 441 -45.75 -18.28 -6.02
CA SER A 441 -45.65 -19.55 -5.32
C SER A 441 -44.87 -19.43 -3.99
N PRO A 442 -45.15 -20.28 -2.99
CA PRO A 442 -44.38 -20.31 -1.73
C PRO A 442 -42.88 -20.48 -1.96
N GLN A 443 -42.49 -21.19 -3.02
CA GLN A 443 -41.09 -21.39 -3.38
C GLN A 443 -40.45 -20.08 -3.85
N GLN A 444 -41.12 -19.30 -4.71
CA GLN A 444 -40.61 -18.00 -5.16
C GLN A 444 -40.49 -17.00 -3.99
N LYS A 445 -41.47 -16.99 -3.06
CA LYS A 445 -41.38 -16.22 -1.82
C LYS A 445 -40.17 -16.65 -0.97
N GLN A 446 -39.93 -17.95 -0.83
CA GLN A 446 -38.76 -18.46 -0.12
C GLN A 446 -37.44 -18.03 -0.80
N MET A 447 -37.37 -17.98 -2.13
CA MET A 447 -36.15 -17.57 -2.84
C MET A 447 -35.80 -16.11 -2.59
N TRP A 448 -36.78 -15.22 -2.55
CA TRP A 448 -36.57 -13.82 -2.15
C TRP A 448 -36.10 -13.68 -0.70
N GLY A 449 -36.67 -14.46 0.23
CA GLY A 449 -36.20 -14.51 1.62
C GLY A 449 -34.75 -14.98 1.73
N ASN A 450 -34.38 -16.01 0.96
CA ASN A 450 -33.01 -16.50 0.88
C ASN A 450 -32.05 -15.44 0.28
N PHE A 451 -32.49 -14.70 -0.74
CA PHE A 451 -31.71 -13.63 -1.34
C PHE A 451 -31.45 -12.49 -0.34
N ALA A 452 -32.49 -11.98 0.32
CA ALA A 452 -32.36 -10.95 1.36
C ALA A 452 -31.41 -11.41 2.49
N MET A 453 -31.56 -12.66 2.95
CA MET A 453 -30.68 -13.23 3.98
C MET A 453 -29.23 -13.39 3.50
N PHE A 454 -29.02 -13.74 2.23
CA PHE A 454 -27.70 -13.82 1.63
C PHE A 454 -27.01 -12.45 1.61
N LEU A 455 -27.74 -11.38 1.28
CA LEU A 455 -27.21 -10.02 1.31
C LEU A 455 -26.71 -9.64 2.71
N LEU A 456 -27.51 -9.89 3.75
CA LEU A 456 -27.13 -9.58 5.14
C LEU A 456 -25.95 -10.42 5.65
N LYS A 457 -25.92 -11.72 5.34
CA LYS A 457 -24.75 -12.56 5.66
C LYS A 457 -23.50 -12.08 4.94
N GLY A 458 -23.66 -11.58 3.72
CA GLY A 458 -22.59 -10.93 2.98
C GLY A 458 -22.11 -9.63 3.62
N CYS A 459 -23.03 -8.82 4.15
CA CYS A 459 -22.68 -7.65 4.95
C CYS A 459 -21.86 -8.05 6.18
N GLN A 460 -22.26 -9.11 6.89
CA GLN A 460 -21.56 -9.57 8.10
C GLN A 460 -20.13 -10.01 7.78
N ARG A 461 -19.96 -10.86 6.75
CA ARG A 461 -18.63 -11.27 6.24
C ARG A 461 -17.75 -10.05 5.97
N ASP A 462 -18.27 -9.09 5.20
CA ASP A 462 -17.50 -7.95 4.73
C ASP A 462 -17.22 -6.94 5.85
N ALA A 463 -18.11 -6.79 6.83
CA ALA A 463 -17.87 -5.99 8.02
C ALA A 463 -16.74 -6.58 8.89
N LEU A 464 -16.67 -7.92 9.01
CA LEU A 464 -15.58 -8.58 9.72
C LEU A 464 -14.24 -8.41 8.99
N ILE A 465 -14.22 -8.46 7.66
CA ILE A 465 -13.03 -8.15 6.86
C ILE A 465 -12.60 -6.69 7.07
N ALA A 466 -13.55 -5.75 7.02
CA ALA A 466 -13.27 -4.34 7.26
C ALA A 466 -12.70 -4.10 8.68
N LEU A 467 -13.23 -4.80 9.70
CA LEU A 467 -12.72 -4.73 11.07
C LEU A 467 -11.30 -5.29 11.19
N ASP A 468 -10.99 -6.39 10.52
CA ASP A 468 -9.64 -6.96 10.47
C ASP A 468 -8.65 -6.00 9.79
N ILE A 469 -9.04 -5.35 8.68
CA ILE A 469 -8.22 -4.32 8.02
C ILE A 469 -8.00 -3.14 8.97
N ALA A 470 -9.04 -2.63 9.63
CA ALA A 470 -8.95 -1.51 10.56
C ALA A 470 -8.07 -1.84 11.78
N THR A 471 -8.16 -3.07 12.28
CA THR A 471 -7.35 -3.59 13.38
C THR A 471 -5.88 -3.67 13.01
N LYS A 472 -5.56 -4.27 11.86
CA LYS A 472 -4.18 -4.37 11.34
C LYS A 472 -3.57 -3.00 11.01
N SER A 473 -4.41 -2.01 10.75
CA SER A 473 -4.01 -0.63 10.45
C SER A 473 -4.05 0.30 11.67
N GLU A 474 -4.40 -0.24 12.85
CA GLU A 474 -4.47 0.49 14.13
C GLU A 474 -5.33 1.77 14.04
N THR A 475 -6.47 1.68 13.34
CA THR A 475 -7.42 2.79 13.10
C THR A 475 -8.61 2.70 14.05
N ARG A 476 -8.48 3.32 15.24
CA ARG A 476 -9.40 3.07 16.35
C ARG A 476 -10.83 3.49 16.07
N ARG A 477 -11.04 4.66 15.44
CA ARG A 477 -12.38 5.17 15.11
C ARG A 477 -13.06 4.29 14.06
N GLN A 478 -12.32 3.84 13.05
CA GLN A 478 -12.83 2.91 12.05
C GLN A 478 -13.21 1.56 12.67
N MET A 479 -12.43 1.04 13.61
CA MET A 479 -12.80 -0.18 14.33
C MET A 479 -14.11 0.02 15.12
N THR A 480 -14.27 1.13 15.85
CA THR A 480 -15.49 1.43 16.61
C THR A 480 -16.73 1.54 15.70
N LYS A 481 -16.62 2.27 14.59
CA LYS A 481 -17.70 2.42 13.59
C LYS A 481 -18.04 1.09 12.91
N THR A 482 -17.04 0.27 12.61
CA THR A 482 -17.27 -1.06 12.02
C THR A 482 -17.97 -2.00 13.00
N SER A 483 -17.62 -1.96 14.29
CA SER A 483 -18.32 -2.75 15.31
C SER A 483 -19.80 -2.34 15.43
N LEU A 484 -20.11 -1.05 15.38
CA LEU A 484 -21.50 -0.57 15.33
C LEU A 484 -22.25 -1.09 14.09
N LEU A 485 -21.57 -1.13 12.94
CA LEU A 485 -22.14 -1.68 11.71
C LEU A 485 -22.42 -3.17 11.83
N ILE A 486 -21.55 -3.94 12.50
CA ILE A 486 -21.78 -5.38 12.79
C ILE A 486 -23.04 -5.54 13.67
N MET A 487 -23.15 -4.77 14.77
CA MET A 487 -24.34 -4.81 15.63
C MET A 487 -25.64 -4.54 14.84
N ARG A 488 -25.60 -3.59 13.89
CA ARG A 488 -26.72 -3.29 13.01
C ARG A 488 -27.08 -4.49 12.13
N ILE A 489 -26.08 -5.08 11.47
CA ILE A 489 -26.29 -6.22 10.56
C ILE A 489 -26.89 -7.41 11.31
N ASP A 490 -26.45 -7.66 12.53
CA ASP A 490 -26.97 -8.76 13.37
C ASP A 490 -28.44 -8.53 13.73
N LEU A 491 -28.81 -7.30 14.10
CA LEU A 491 -30.21 -6.93 14.37
C LEU A 491 -31.09 -7.07 13.13
N GLU A 492 -30.66 -6.55 11.97
CA GLU A 492 -31.46 -6.67 10.73
C GLU A 492 -31.57 -8.13 10.27
N SER A 493 -30.54 -8.93 10.47
CA SER A 493 -30.59 -10.38 10.19
C SER A 493 -31.63 -11.08 11.06
N CYS A 494 -31.72 -10.72 12.34
CA CYS A 494 -32.73 -11.26 13.24
C CYS A 494 -34.14 -10.80 12.87
N ARG A 495 -34.33 -9.51 12.56
CA ARG A 495 -35.63 -8.97 12.10
C ARG A 495 -36.12 -9.67 10.84
N LEU A 496 -35.24 -9.89 9.86
CA LEU A 496 -35.56 -10.62 8.64
C LEU A 496 -35.95 -12.08 8.95
N ASN A 497 -35.19 -12.77 9.80
CA ASN A 497 -35.54 -14.13 10.23
C ASN A 497 -36.93 -14.16 10.88
N HIS A 498 -37.22 -13.24 11.79
CA HIS A 498 -38.53 -13.12 12.44
C HIS A 498 -39.66 -12.90 11.42
N MET A 499 -39.49 -11.96 10.48
CA MET A 499 -40.46 -11.70 9.40
C MET A 499 -40.73 -12.96 8.57
N LEU A 500 -39.69 -13.71 8.19
CA LEU A 500 -39.84 -14.96 7.41
C LEU A 500 -40.57 -16.05 8.21
N TYR A 501 -40.32 -16.18 9.52
CA TYR A 501 -41.05 -17.11 10.38
C TYR A 501 -42.53 -16.73 10.54
N GLN A 502 -42.83 -15.43 10.63
CA GLN A 502 -44.20 -14.94 10.69
C GLN A 502 -44.95 -15.23 9.38
N GLN A 503 -44.35 -14.92 8.23
CA GLN A 503 -44.97 -15.16 6.91
C GLN A 503 -45.14 -16.64 6.58
N SER A 504 -44.26 -17.52 7.08
CA SER A 504 -44.41 -18.97 6.91
C SER A 504 -45.44 -19.61 7.83
N GLY A 505 -46.00 -18.87 8.81
CA GLY A 505 -46.91 -19.39 9.83
C GLY A 505 -46.22 -20.22 10.92
N THR A 506 -44.91 -20.45 10.82
CA THR A 506 -44.12 -21.27 11.76
C THR A 506 -44.03 -20.65 13.16
N LEU A 507 -44.15 -19.32 13.26
CA LEU A 507 -44.06 -18.58 14.52
C LEU A 507 -45.23 -18.89 15.50
N THR A 508 -46.31 -19.49 15.00
CA THR A 508 -47.45 -19.95 15.84
C THR A 508 -47.07 -21.10 16.77
N LEU A 509 -45.94 -21.77 16.51
CA LEU A 509 -45.40 -22.81 17.37
C LEU A 509 -44.75 -22.19 18.62
N ALA A 510 -45.35 -22.43 19.79
CA ALA A 510 -44.90 -21.86 21.06
C ALA A 510 -43.40 -22.08 21.34
N ASP A 511 -42.89 -23.28 21.05
CA ASP A 511 -41.46 -23.62 21.22
C ASP A 511 -40.54 -22.80 20.31
N GLN A 512 -40.94 -22.56 19.06
CA GLN A 512 -40.13 -21.79 18.11
C GLN A 512 -40.12 -20.30 18.50
N ARG A 513 -41.26 -19.79 18.95
CA ARG A 513 -41.38 -18.42 19.46
C ARG A 513 -40.51 -18.18 20.69
N SER A 514 -40.54 -19.10 21.67
CA SER A 514 -39.69 -19.00 22.86
C SER A 514 -38.21 -18.97 22.47
N ARG A 515 -37.79 -19.87 21.58
CA ARG A 515 -36.40 -19.90 21.09
C ARG A 515 -35.98 -18.59 20.43
N LEU A 516 -36.82 -18.03 19.55
CA LEU A 516 -36.52 -16.75 18.90
C LEU A 516 -36.45 -15.58 19.88
N ALA A 517 -37.34 -15.54 20.88
CA ALA A 517 -37.29 -14.54 21.94
C ALA A 517 -36.01 -14.68 22.78
N ASP A 518 -35.64 -15.92 23.15
CA ASP A 518 -34.43 -16.19 23.94
C ASP A 518 -33.14 -15.89 23.15
N ASP A 519 -33.13 -16.14 21.84
CA ASP A 519 -32.01 -15.77 20.96
C ASP A 519 -31.90 -14.25 20.81
N ALA A 520 -33.03 -13.53 20.70
CA ALA A 520 -33.05 -12.07 20.69
C ALA A 520 -32.59 -11.46 22.02
N LEU A 521 -32.98 -12.07 23.15
CA LEU A 521 -32.52 -11.66 24.48
C LEU A 521 -30.99 -11.81 24.60
N LYS A 522 -30.46 -12.99 24.26
CA LYS A 522 -29.02 -13.26 24.27
C LYS A 522 -28.25 -12.28 23.38
N ALA A 523 -28.74 -12.03 22.17
CA ALA A 523 -28.12 -11.08 21.26
C ALA A 523 -28.13 -9.65 21.83
N GLY A 524 -29.23 -9.23 22.47
CA GLY A 524 -29.31 -7.95 23.18
C GLY A 524 -28.30 -7.83 24.33
N ASP A 525 -28.14 -8.89 25.13
CA ASP A 525 -27.17 -8.94 26.22
C ASP A 525 -25.71 -8.90 25.72
N GLU A 526 -25.42 -9.56 24.59
CA GLU A 526 -24.10 -9.47 23.95
C GLU A 526 -23.83 -8.06 23.41
N VAL A 527 -24.83 -7.38 22.83
CA VAL A 527 -24.69 -5.96 22.44
C VAL A 527 -24.37 -5.08 23.66
N ASP A 528 -25.01 -5.30 24.80
CA ASP A 528 -24.71 -4.58 26.05
C ASP A 528 -23.24 -4.77 26.50
N LYS A 529 -22.73 -6.00 26.44
CA LYS A 529 -21.32 -6.31 26.73
C LYS A 529 -20.37 -5.67 25.72
N ASP A 530 -20.71 -5.72 24.44
CA ASP A 530 -19.89 -5.16 23.38
C ASP A 530 -19.83 -3.63 23.45
N ILE A 531 -20.93 -2.94 23.77
CA ILE A 531 -20.93 -1.49 24.02
C ILE A 531 -19.90 -1.14 25.10
N PHE A 532 -19.95 -1.84 26.23
CA PHE A 532 -19.01 -1.60 27.33
C PHE A 532 -17.56 -1.87 26.90
N ARG A 533 -17.31 -3.01 26.24
CA ARG A 533 -15.99 -3.43 25.77
C ARG A 533 -15.41 -2.45 24.77
N ILE A 534 -16.18 -2.05 23.76
CA ILE A 534 -15.76 -1.12 22.70
C ILE A 534 -15.45 0.26 23.30
N CYS A 535 -16.30 0.78 24.19
CA CYS A 535 -16.03 2.04 24.89
C CYS A 535 -14.72 1.96 25.68
N LYS A 536 -14.51 0.88 26.45
CA LYS A 536 -13.28 0.68 27.23
C LYS A 536 -12.04 0.62 26.33
N GLU A 537 -12.06 -0.18 25.28
CA GLU A 537 -10.96 -0.31 24.32
C GLU A 537 -10.70 1.00 23.56
N HIS A 538 -11.75 1.73 23.20
CA HIS A 538 -11.64 3.01 22.51
C HIS A 538 -10.99 4.06 23.41
N PHE A 539 -11.48 4.25 24.63
CA PHE A 539 -10.96 5.27 25.55
C PHE A 539 -9.56 4.95 26.08
N ALA A 540 -9.13 3.69 26.03
CA ALA A 540 -7.75 3.32 26.31
C ALA A 540 -6.76 3.90 25.28
N VAL A 541 -7.19 4.10 24.03
CA VAL A 541 -6.37 4.65 22.95
C VAL A 541 -6.66 6.13 22.72
N LEU A 542 -7.95 6.52 22.76
CA LEU A 542 -8.45 7.86 22.49
C LEU A 542 -9.29 8.37 23.68
N PRO A 543 -8.64 8.79 24.78
CA PRO A 543 -9.35 9.25 25.98
C PRO A 543 -10.12 10.56 25.76
N ASP A 544 -9.70 11.37 24.79
CA ASP A 544 -10.28 12.69 24.49
C ASP A 544 -11.62 12.59 23.72
N ASP A 545 -11.88 11.44 23.06
CA ASP A 545 -13.13 11.18 22.32
C ASP A 545 -14.33 10.89 23.25
N ARG A 546 -14.12 10.88 24.58
CA ARG A 546 -15.05 10.35 25.60
C ARG A 546 -16.48 10.87 25.51
N TRP A 547 -16.69 12.12 25.11
CA TRP A 547 -18.00 12.76 25.16
C TRP A 547 -18.54 13.09 23.77
N ALA A 548 -17.98 14.09 23.08
CA ALA A 548 -18.57 14.57 21.83
C ALA A 548 -18.55 13.52 20.71
N TRP A 549 -17.37 13.00 20.37
CA TRP A 549 -17.23 12.06 19.26
C TRP A 549 -17.93 10.74 19.54
N MET A 550 -17.71 10.16 20.72
CA MET A 550 -18.24 8.83 21.05
C MET A 550 -19.77 8.81 21.17
N ILE A 551 -20.39 9.88 21.67
CA ILE A 551 -21.86 9.99 21.72
C ILE A 551 -22.44 9.98 20.31
N GLU A 552 -21.96 10.89 19.46
CA GLU A 552 -22.47 11.09 18.10
C GLU A 552 -22.19 9.90 17.17
N ASN A 553 -21.00 9.30 17.27
CA ASN A 553 -20.53 8.29 16.30
C ASN A 553 -20.79 6.85 16.75
N PHE A 554 -21.14 6.62 18.02
CA PHE A 554 -21.30 5.27 18.54
C PHE A 554 -22.44 5.13 19.56
N MET A 555 -22.41 5.83 20.69
CA MET A 555 -23.26 5.49 21.84
C MET A 555 -24.74 5.66 21.54
N ASP A 556 -25.15 6.74 20.87
CA ASP A 556 -26.57 6.96 20.58
C ASP A 556 -27.12 5.87 19.66
N ALA A 557 -26.38 5.55 18.59
CA ALA A 557 -26.74 4.50 17.66
C ALA A 557 -26.71 3.10 18.32
N ALA A 558 -25.68 2.80 19.13
CA ALA A 558 -25.56 1.51 19.79
C ALA A 558 -26.65 1.30 20.86
N ASN A 559 -26.97 2.34 21.63
CA ASN A 559 -28.09 2.32 22.57
C ASN A 559 -29.43 2.13 21.83
N ALA A 560 -29.61 2.76 20.67
CA ALA A 560 -30.80 2.54 19.85
C ALA A 560 -30.91 1.08 19.37
N ILE A 561 -29.80 0.47 18.91
CA ILE A 561 -29.77 -0.95 18.53
C ILE A 561 -30.14 -1.84 19.72
N ARG A 562 -29.55 -1.60 20.89
CA ARG A 562 -29.87 -2.34 22.12
C ARG A 562 -31.35 -2.23 22.46
N ASP A 563 -31.91 -1.03 22.41
CA ASP A 563 -33.31 -0.81 22.74
C ASP A 563 -34.24 -1.49 21.71
N GLU A 564 -33.84 -1.57 20.45
CA GLU A 564 -34.55 -2.33 19.42
C GLU A 564 -34.50 -3.84 19.65
N TRP A 565 -33.37 -4.40 20.12
CA TRP A 565 -33.30 -5.80 20.55
C TRP A 565 -34.30 -6.10 21.67
N ARG A 566 -34.36 -5.23 22.68
CA ARG A 566 -35.32 -5.36 23.80
C ARG A 566 -36.77 -5.27 23.34
N LYS A 567 -37.08 -4.42 22.35
CA LYS A 567 -38.43 -4.34 21.77
C LYS A 567 -38.77 -5.60 20.97
N LEU A 568 -37.84 -6.08 20.14
CA LEU A 568 -38.03 -7.28 19.34
C LEU A 568 -38.29 -8.49 20.24
N GLU A 569 -37.48 -8.69 21.27
CA GLU A 569 -37.66 -9.76 22.28
C GLU A 569 -39.05 -9.74 22.90
N LYS A 570 -39.48 -8.57 23.43
CA LYS A 570 -40.80 -8.42 24.03
C LYS A 570 -41.92 -8.70 23.05
N SER A 571 -41.79 -8.21 21.82
CA SER A 571 -42.81 -8.38 20.78
C SER A 571 -42.96 -9.85 20.37
N VAL A 572 -41.83 -10.55 20.20
CA VAL A 572 -41.82 -11.98 19.90
C VAL A 572 -42.45 -12.76 21.05
N ARG A 573 -42.14 -12.41 22.30
CA ARG A 573 -42.69 -13.11 23.48
C ARG A 573 -44.19 -12.85 23.66
N ALA A 574 -44.62 -11.60 23.54
CA ALA A 574 -45.98 -11.16 23.83
C ALA A 574 -47.00 -11.32 22.68
N GLU A 575 -46.60 -11.86 21.52
CA GLU A 575 -47.44 -11.93 20.31
C GLU A 575 -47.96 -10.55 19.84
N THR A 576 -47.25 -9.48 20.19
CA THR A 576 -47.63 -8.13 19.74
C THR A 576 -47.00 -7.82 18.39
N PHE A 577 -47.67 -6.96 17.62
CA PHE A 577 -47.15 -6.50 16.33
C PHE A 577 -45.85 -5.73 16.53
N TYR A 578 -44.74 -6.29 16.01
CA TYR A 578 -43.45 -5.60 15.98
C TYR A 578 -43.39 -4.70 14.76
N GLN A 579 -43.44 -3.38 14.98
CA GLN A 579 -43.11 -2.41 13.95
C GLN A 579 -41.68 -1.89 14.20
N PRO A 580 -40.69 -2.28 13.38
CA PRO A 580 -39.35 -1.73 13.52
C PRO A 580 -39.39 -0.22 13.29
N VAL A 581 -38.77 0.54 14.20
CA VAL A 581 -38.49 1.96 13.94
C VAL A 581 -37.38 2.02 12.90
N SER A 582 -37.55 2.88 11.89
CA SER A 582 -36.50 3.14 10.89
C SER A 582 -35.21 3.50 11.60
N LEU A 583 -34.25 2.58 11.55
CA LEU A 583 -32.93 2.82 12.09
C LEU A 583 -32.15 3.78 11.19
N ASP A 584 -32.53 3.94 9.92
CA ASP A 584 -31.88 4.86 8.98
C ASP A 584 -31.96 6.33 9.44
N GLU A 585 -33.07 6.75 10.08
CA GLU A 585 -33.26 8.12 10.56
C GLU A 585 -32.49 8.42 11.86
N LYS A 586 -32.24 7.41 12.69
CA LYS A 586 -31.51 7.52 13.96
C LYS A 586 -30.02 7.17 13.83
N MET A 587 -29.69 6.31 12.87
CA MET A 587 -28.35 5.87 12.52
C MET A 587 -27.90 6.65 11.30
N ASN A 588 -27.73 7.96 11.48
CA ASN A 588 -26.94 8.83 10.60
C ASN A 588 -25.43 8.45 10.65
N ILE A 589 -25.11 7.15 10.71
CA ILE A 589 -23.76 6.60 10.78
C ILE A 589 -22.91 7.17 9.65
N VAL A 590 -23.50 7.39 8.48
CA VAL A 590 -22.82 7.89 7.28
C VAL A 590 -22.66 9.41 7.24
N LYS A 591 -23.60 10.18 7.81
CA LYS A 591 -23.37 11.62 8.03
C LYS A 591 -22.31 11.88 9.09
N ALA A 592 -22.14 10.99 10.06
CA ALA A 592 -21.06 11.02 11.04
C ALA A 592 -19.70 10.51 10.48
N LEU A 593 -19.66 9.99 9.24
CA LEU A 593 -18.40 9.74 8.51
C LEU A 593 -17.86 10.99 7.84
N ASP A 594 -18.44 12.15 8.14
CA ASP A 594 -18.01 13.40 7.56
C ASP A 594 -16.59 13.73 7.96
N PHE A 595 -15.73 13.68 6.96
CA PHE A 595 -14.54 14.47 6.98
C PHE A 595 -14.60 15.43 5.80
N GLY A 596 -15.35 16.51 5.96
CA GLY A 596 -15.21 17.70 5.13
C GLY A 596 -13.81 18.25 5.36
N TYR A 597 -12.87 17.87 4.51
CA TYR A 597 -11.49 18.32 4.65
C TYR A 597 -11.23 19.57 3.83
N THR A 598 -11.24 20.72 4.49
CA THR A 598 -10.62 21.95 4.01
C THR A 598 -9.58 22.41 5.02
N GLY A 599 -8.28 22.31 4.69
CA GLY A 599 -7.19 22.74 5.55
C GLY A 599 -5.82 22.21 5.12
N HIS A 600 -4.81 22.47 5.94
CA HIS A 600 -3.46 21.91 5.78
C HIS A 600 -3.44 20.47 6.32
N PHE A 601 -2.97 19.51 5.53
CA PHE A 601 -3.02 18.09 5.88
C PHE A 601 -1.65 17.64 6.43
N TYR A 602 -1.66 16.60 7.27
CA TYR A 602 -0.50 16.07 8.00
C TYR A 602 -0.68 14.55 8.23
N ASN A 603 0.36 13.80 8.61
CA ASN A 603 0.29 12.41 9.07
C ASN A 603 0.97 12.24 10.42
N CYS A 604 0.39 11.40 11.27
CA CYS A 604 1.01 10.98 12.52
C CYS A 604 2.17 9.98 12.26
N PRO A 605 3.03 9.67 13.26
CA PRO A 605 4.12 8.70 13.11
C PRO A 605 3.67 7.28 12.70
N ASN A 606 2.40 6.93 12.92
CA ASN A 606 1.81 5.65 12.49
C ASN A 606 1.20 5.70 11.06
N GLY A 607 1.30 6.84 10.38
CA GLY A 607 0.87 7.01 8.99
C GLY A 607 -0.60 7.41 8.79
N HIS A 608 -1.35 7.75 9.85
CA HIS A 608 -2.73 8.25 9.72
C HIS A 608 -2.75 9.73 9.33
N THR A 609 -3.45 10.05 8.24
CA THR A 609 -3.61 11.44 7.77
C THR A 609 -4.63 12.21 8.62
N PHE A 610 -4.29 13.42 9.04
CA PHE A 610 -5.12 14.38 9.77
C PHE A 610 -5.00 15.79 9.17
N VAL A 611 -5.86 16.72 9.59
CA VAL A 611 -5.88 18.12 9.11
C VAL A 611 -5.83 19.06 10.31
N ILE A 612 -5.03 20.12 10.24
CA ILE A 612 -5.07 21.23 11.20
C ILE A 612 -5.95 22.31 10.59
N THR A 613 -7.11 22.56 11.19
CA THR A 613 -8.10 23.54 10.70
C THR A 613 -8.25 24.73 11.64
N GLU A 614 -8.73 25.83 11.09
CA GLU A 614 -9.12 27.03 11.81
C GLU A 614 -10.56 26.88 12.35
N VAL A 615 -10.68 26.96 13.68
CA VAL A 615 -11.91 27.12 14.50
C VAL A 615 -13.24 26.88 13.77
N GLY A 616 -13.84 25.70 13.96
CA GLY A 616 -15.27 25.49 13.67
C GLY A 616 -15.68 24.12 13.14
N GLY A 617 -15.40 23.06 13.90
CA GLY A 617 -15.88 21.70 13.60
C GLY A 617 -15.44 20.69 14.64
N PHE A 618 -15.81 20.94 15.91
CA PHE A 618 -15.66 20.07 17.08
C PHE A 618 -14.35 19.27 17.20
N THR A 619 -13.35 19.84 17.89
CA THR A 619 -12.68 19.27 19.10
C THR A 619 -11.62 20.28 19.58
N LEU A 620 -11.71 20.63 20.87
CA LEU A 620 -10.84 21.50 21.70
C LEU A 620 -10.89 23.02 21.43
N VAL A 621 -11.41 23.73 22.43
CA VAL A 621 -11.56 25.20 22.49
C VAL A 621 -10.48 25.77 23.40
N ALA A 622 -9.71 26.73 22.88
CA ALA A 622 -9.30 27.90 23.65
C ALA A 622 -9.35 29.11 22.70
N LYS A 623 -10.22 30.08 23.01
CA LYS A 623 -10.35 31.35 22.28
C LYS A 623 -8.98 32.05 22.24
N CYS A 624 -8.52 32.44 21.06
CA CYS A 624 -7.57 33.55 20.95
C CYS A 624 -8.27 34.82 21.47
N ALA A 625 -7.57 35.61 22.29
CA ALA A 625 -8.07 36.91 22.75
C ALA A 625 -8.40 37.80 21.54
N GLU A 626 -9.51 38.54 21.62
CA GLU A 626 -10.22 39.23 20.52
C GLU A 626 -9.43 40.34 19.77
N THR A 627 -8.12 40.47 19.95
CA THR A 627 -7.32 41.57 19.40
C THR A 627 -6.10 41.16 18.58
N ASP A 628 -5.91 39.87 18.26
CA ASP A 628 -4.76 39.39 17.48
C ASP A 628 -5.18 38.94 16.05
N PRO A 629 -4.55 39.43 14.95
CA PRO A 629 -4.92 39.06 13.57
C PRO A 629 -4.61 37.60 13.19
N CYS A 630 -4.18 36.76 14.13
CA CYS A 630 -3.69 35.40 13.91
C CYS A 630 -4.81 34.35 13.69
N SER A 631 -6.03 34.77 13.35
CA SER A 631 -7.20 33.87 13.26
C SER A 631 -7.29 33.04 11.97
N LYS A 632 -6.26 33.02 11.11
CA LYS A 632 -6.31 32.39 9.78
C LYS A 632 -5.11 31.53 9.39
N CYS A 633 -4.30 31.12 10.37
CA CYS A 633 -3.05 30.46 10.06
C CYS A 633 -3.28 29.02 9.57
N GLY A 634 -3.82 28.09 10.36
CA GLY A 634 -3.89 26.67 9.96
C GLY A 634 -2.55 25.92 10.11
N GLY A 635 -1.58 26.52 10.79
CA GLY A 635 -0.30 25.91 11.15
C GLY A 635 -0.32 25.28 12.54
N ALA A 636 0.67 24.44 12.84
CA ALA A 636 0.79 23.74 14.12
C ALA A 636 1.04 24.70 15.29
N MET A 637 -0.01 25.07 16.01
CA MET A 637 0.05 25.99 17.16
C MET A 637 -0.19 25.30 18.50
N GLN A 638 -0.75 24.09 18.48
CA GLN A 638 -0.99 23.27 19.66
C GLN A 638 -0.69 21.80 19.35
N GLN A 639 -0.22 21.09 20.36
CA GLN A 639 -0.12 19.63 20.34
C GLN A 639 -1.48 19.02 20.70
N GLY A 640 -1.85 17.96 19.98
CA GLY A 640 -3.05 17.16 20.18
C GLY A 640 -2.73 15.67 20.06
N ARG A 641 -3.78 14.85 19.94
CA ARG A 641 -3.66 13.39 19.76
C ARG A 641 -4.29 12.95 18.46
N CYS A 642 -3.61 12.02 17.77
CA CYS A 642 -4.07 11.47 16.50
C CYS A 642 -5.46 10.87 16.71
N PRO A 643 -6.46 11.28 15.91
CA PRO A 643 -7.83 10.79 16.05
C PRO A 643 -7.97 9.28 15.78
N GLU A 644 -6.95 8.63 15.22
CA GLU A 644 -7.00 7.20 14.89
C GLU A 644 -6.18 6.33 15.85
N CYS A 645 -5.04 6.79 16.36
CA CYS A 645 -4.15 5.96 17.19
C CYS A 645 -3.67 6.60 18.50
N GLY A 646 -4.05 7.85 18.78
CA GLY A 646 -3.66 8.54 20.02
C GLY A 646 -2.21 9.02 20.10
N ALA A 647 -1.40 8.78 19.04
CA ALA A 647 -0.05 9.32 18.90
C ALA A 647 -0.06 10.86 18.96
N VAL A 648 1.02 11.48 19.43
CA VAL A 648 1.13 12.94 19.48
C VAL A 648 1.01 13.50 18.06
N ILE A 649 0.15 14.50 17.87
CA ILE A 649 0.03 15.23 16.61
C ILE A 649 0.07 16.75 16.82
N GLY A 650 0.32 17.53 15.78
CA GLY A 650 0.36 18.99 15.86
C GLY A 650 1.76 19.49 16.23
N GLY A 651 1.85 20.56 17.02
CA GLY A 651 3.13 21.22 17.34
C GLY A 651 2.92 22.58 18.00
N SER A 652 3.94 23.44 18.03
CA SER A 652 3.84 24.79 18.62
C SER A 652 4.51 25.82 17.73
N ASP A 653 4.07 27.08 17.82
CA ASP A 653 4.69 28.21 17.09
C ASP A 653 4.86 27.96 15.57
N HIS A 654 3.82 27.38 14.94
CA HIS A 654 3.80 26.94 13.53
C HIS A 654 4.86 25.87 13.17
N THR A 655 5.53 25.31 14.17
CA THR A 655 6.51 24.23 14.01
C THR A 655 5.82 22.91 14.33
N LEU A 656 5.77 22.02 13.35
CA LEU A 656 5.19 20.68 13.50
C LEU A 656 6.10 19.80 14.39
N ASP A 657 5.49 18.94 15.20
CA ASP A 657 6.21 17.92 15.97
C ASP A 657 7.06 17.04 15.04
N SER A 658 8.30 16.73 15.45
CA SER A 658 9.27 16.02 14.60
C SER A 658 8.86 14.59 14.24
N SER A 659 7.93 14.00 14.99
CA SER A 659 7.35 12.69 14.69
C SER A 659 6.23 12.74 13.65
N ASN A 660 5.69 13.94 13.38
CA ASN A 660 4.63 14.16 12.42
C ASN A 660 5.21 14.52 11.06
N THR A 661 4.40 14.36 10.02
CA THR A 661 4.78 14.71 8.66
C THR A 661 3.70 15.55 8.00
N ARG A 662 4.02 16.65 7.29
CA ARG A 662 3.01 17.40 6.51
C ARG A 662 2.53 16.62 5.28
N ALA A 663 1.23 16.57 5.04
CA ALA A 663 0.63 15.99 3.85
C ALA A 663 0.22 17.11 2.88
N THR A 664 1.19 17.97 2.50
CA THR A 664 1.06 19.08 1.53
C THR A 664 0.34 18.67 0.23
N ASP A 665 0.41 17.38 -0.07
CA ASP A 665 -0.22 16.66 -1.16
C ASP A 665 -1.74 16.86 -1.28
N PHE A 666 -2.47 16.93 -0.17
CA PHE A 666 -3.91 17.21 -0.20
C PHE A 666 -4.21 18.71 -0.40
N GLU A 667 -3.30 19.58 0.02
CA GLU A 667 -3.41 21.02 -0.19
C GLU A 667 -3.19 21.39 -1.66
N ASP A 668 -2.26 20.69 -2.33
CA ASP A 668 -2.01 20.80 -3.77
C ASP A 668 -3.23 20.35 -4.59
N LEU A 669 -3.96 19.32 -4.13
CA LEU A 669 -5.18 18.81 -4.77
C LEU A 669 -6.36 19.75 -4.57
N VAL A 670 -6.53 20.27 -3.35
CA VAL A 670 -7.54 21.30 -3.03
C VAL A 670 -7.24 22.58 -3.83
N ARG A 671 -5.96 22.90 -4.09
CA ARG A 671 -5.53 23.98 -4.99
C ARG A 671 -5.87 23.72 -6.45
N GLN A 672 -5.66 22.50 -6.96
CA GLN A 672 -6.08 22.10 -8.30
C GLN A 672 -7.62 22.12 -8.46
N ALA A 673 -8.36 21.93 -7.36
CA ALA A 673 -9.81 22.10 -7.29
C ALA A 673 -10.27 23.56 -7.05
N GLY A 674 -9.35 24.53 -7.01
CA GLY A 674 -9.64 25.97 -6.97
C GLY A 674 -9.33 26.71 -5.66
N ALA A 675 -8.72 26.06 -4.66
CA ALA A 675 -8.35 26.72 -3.41
C ALA A 675 -7.12 27.63 -3.56
N ARG A 676 -7.07 28.72 -2.77
CA ARG A 676 -5.97 29.68 -2.76
C ARG A 676 -4.76 29.13 -2.01
N GLN A 677 -3.55 29.47 -2.47
CA GLN A 677 -2.30 29.16 -1.77
C GLN A 677 -2.26 29.89 -0.41
N SER A 678 -1.72 29.24 0.61
CA SER A 678 -1.58 29.84 1.94
C SER A 678 -0.72 31.11 1.86
N PRO A 679 -1.16 32.24 2.44
CA PRO A 679 -0.41 33.50 2.39
C PRO A 679 0.80 33.49 3.35
N PHE A 680 0.92 32.49 4.23
CA PHE A 680 1.93 32.44 5.28
C PHE A 680 3.19 31.69 4.86
N ALA A 681 4.37 32.14 5.32
CA ALA A 681 5.66 31.54 4.95
C ALA A 681 5.81 30.07 5.41
N TRP A 682 5.24 29.71 6.57
CA TRP A 682 5.24 28.35 7.08
C TRP A 682 4.26 27.42 6.32
N GLY A 683 3.27 28.01 5.63
CA GLY A 683 2.24 27.30 4.87
C GLY A 683 2.48 27.25 3.37
N ARG A 684 3.53 27.90 2.88
CA ARG A 684 3.94 27.93 1.47
C ARG A 684 4.76 26.71 1.05
#